data_AF-A0A836WGL1-F1
#
_entry.id   AF-A0A836WGL1-F1
#
_cell.length_a   1.000
_cell.length_b   1.000
_cell.length_c   1.000
_cell.angle_alpha   90.00
_cell.angle_beta   90.00
_cell.angle_gamma   90.00
#
_symmetry.space_group_name_H-M   'P 1'
#
loop_
_entity.id
_entity.type
_entity.pdbx_description
1 polymer ?
#
loop_
_entity_poly.entity_id
_entity_poly.type
_entity_poly.pdbx_seq_one_letter_code
_entity_poly.pdbx_strand_id
1 'polypeptide(L)'
;IGAYRDNEVDSTHPFIMALFELEKANVSINTIELANLQQEDVNHLLQDSLKCESALSQPLTDLIYQKTQGNAFFTHQFLQTLYSDALLRFDFEQYQWQWDVEQIAAQNITANVVELMANKIDKLPSKTSKVLQLATCIGNQFDLSILAIIDEQDKNETLSVLRPALAEGLIQPLDENYKHLDICEKSQFKFLHDRVQQAAYALIDDEHKQAVHLQIGRLLLKNTPADALEDKVFDIVGQFNQSLELLNNKAERLKVVGLNLMAGQKAKASTAYSAALKYLESGLDYLPDDCWQSQYDLALALCEAAAEAASFDAQESDHFTGEVLQHAKSILDKVKVYDIKLQAYILQGKILQAVDTALPFLEQLGICLSKAPKQQEVEQQLHSVKSILAGKDINTLSDLPEMSNPYKLAAMRIMLCVHSAGIIAIPRLASLISMEMVKLSLKYGNAPESGSAYANYGLFLCGEMDDIDSGYQFAKLALKLSSQLSAERFKTRIYVMTYNFVIHWKSHIKNTIEPQLGVYQCGVEAGEREFAAWALHNASYHLFFSSRELPILQQELETYTRAIYKIKQEAALIYNQIFSQAVSNLLEFSETPSRLTGDFYNEEEMLPSHLAANDGVAIAKVYINKLILSYLFEEYHEAHESVGIIEKYLACVTASTIVPVFNFYDSLVQLIVYPKSTKDQRKDILWKVNANQKKMKHWAMHAPMNYQHKYDLVEAEKARVLGQDLVAMDLYEKAIAGAKENEYLNEEALAYELAAKFYLGRGMAKIAQTYLREAHYAYQQWGALAKVNHLENKYPQFLASKTASAMEADATISATKMVSTWTTGGSEWLDLNSLMKAAQTLSGEIVLSRLLEKMMRIVIENAGAETGFLLLNQHDNLFIEAQGHIDSDEVNVLQSLSIETQPIAKTIIHYVERSQEHVVLNHATQEGQFTRDPYIKKQRPKSVLCAPLLNQGHTTGILYLENNLTTGAFTPDRLEVLQVLSSQLAISIENALLYRTLEQKVDERTAQLAEANKEITGLNEQLKEENLRMSAELDVSRRLQQMLLPTEKELEQIDGLDIAGFMEPAEEVGGDYYDVLTNSGRILFAIGDVTGHGLESGALAIMVQSSVRTLLANNETNPVKFFSALNQMVFHNVQRMNVEKSLTLALVDYQQNQLYLSGQHEEMIVVRNGELEL
;
A
#
# COMPACT_ATOMS: atom_id res chain seq x y z
N ILE A 1 -15.25 -3.69 -28.72
CA ILE A 1 -15.62 -3.32 -30.11
C ILE A 1 -16.19 -1.91 -30.04
N GLY A 2 -15.61 -0.96 -30.77
CA GLY A 2 -16.05 0.44 -30.80
C GLY A 2 -16.04 0.96 -32.24
N ALA A 3 -16.81 2.01 -32.51
CA ALA A 3 -16.87 2.68 -33.81
C ALA A 3 -16.58 4.17 -33.63
N TYR A 4 -15.83 4.76 -34.56
CA TYR A 4 -15.47 6.18 -34.55
C TYR A 4 -15.41 6.69 -36.00
N ARG A 5 -15.48 8.01 -36.16
CA ARG A 5 -15.31 8.67 -37.47
C ARG A 5 -13.85 9.09 -37.63
N ASP A 6 -13.22 8.65 -38.70
CA ASP A 6 -11.81 8.93 -39.01
C ASP A 6 -11.51 10.42 -39.21
N ASN A 7 -12.50 11.20 -39.63
CA ASN A 7 -12.38 12.64 -39.88
C ASN A 7 -12.68 13.56 -38.68
N GLU A 8 -13.19 13.01 -37.57
CA GLU A 8 -13.50 13.76 -36.33
C GLU A 8 -12.47 13.49 -35.22
N VAL A 9 -11.48 12.64 -35.51
CA VAL A 9 -10.53 12.11 -34.54
C VAL A 9 -9.13 12.30 -35.10
N ASP A 10 -8.50 13.42 -34.75
CA ASP A 10 -7.14 13.73 -35.19
C ASP A 10 -6.06 12.98 -34.36
N SER A 11 -4.80 13.17 -34.74
CA SER A 11 -3.64 12.54 -34.07
C SER A 11 -3.47 12.95 -32.61
N THR A 12 -4.18 13.98 -32.15
CA THR A 12 -4.13 14.47 -30.76
C THR A 12 -5.34 14.02 -29.93
N HIS A 13 -6.33 13.39 -30.56
CA HIS A 13 -7.54 12.95 -29.86
C HIS A 13 -7.22 11.80 -28.87
N PRO A 14 -7.76 11.84 -27.62
CA PRO A 14 -7.44 10.88 -26.56
C PRO A 14 -7.61 9.41 -26.95
N PHE A 15 -8.59 9.11 -27.81
CA PHE A 15 -8.81 7.76 -28.34
C PHE A 15 -7.66 7.27 -29.24
N ILE A 16 -7.11 8.12 -30.11
CA ILE A 16 -5.97 7.77 -30.99
C ILE A 16 -4.70 7.61 -30.17
N MET A 17 -4.50 8.47 -29.16
CA MET A 17 -3.40 8.31 -28.20
C MET A 17 -3.52 6.98 -27.42
N ALA A 18 -4.73 6.59 -27.02
CA ALA A 18 -4.95 5.31 -26.35
C ALA A 18 -4.69 4.11 -27.28
N LEU A 19 -5.08 4.18 -28.56
CA LEU A 19 -4.74 3.15 -29.55
C LEU A 19 -3.22 3.04 -29.77
N PHE A 20 -2.51 4.18 -29.84
CA PHE A 20 -1.05 4.20 -29.97
C PHE A 20 -0.33 3.58 -28.77
N GLU A 21 -0.81 3.82 -27.55
CA GLU A 21 -0.25 3.18 -26.35
C GLU A 21 -0.58 1.67 -26.29
N LEU A 22 -1.72 1.23 -26.84
CA LEU A 22 -2.05 -0.19 -26.98
C LEU A 22 -1.18 -0.89 -28.05
N GLU A 23 -0.88 -0.21 -29.16
CA GLU A 23 0.07 -0.70 -30.17
C GLU A 23 1.49 -0.83 -29.60
N LYS A 24 1.95 0.15 -28.81
CA LYS A 24 3.23 0.07 -28.06
C LYS A 24 3.27 -1.09 -27.05
N ALA A 25 2.13 -1.40 -26.45
CA ALA A 25 1.99 -2.51 -25.52
C ALA A 25 1.85 -3.88 -26.22
N ASN A 26 2.09 -3.96 -27.54
CA ASN A 26 1.95 -5.16 -28.38
C ASN A 26 0.56 -5.82 -28.32
N VAL A 27 -0.49 -5.03 -28.06
CA VAL A 27 -1.87 -5.53 -28.10
C VAL A 27 -2.36 -5.53 -29.55
N SER A 28 -2.89 -6.66 -30.02
CA SER A 28 -3.40 -6.78 -31.40
C SER A 28 -4.69 -5.99 -31.57
N ILE A 29 -4.62 -4.88 -32.32
CA ILE A 29 -5.77 -4.08 -32.72
C ILE A 29 -6.18 -4.46 -34.13
N ASN A 30 -7.43 -4.85 -34.31
CA ASN A 30 -8.00 -5.13 -35.62
C ASN A 30 -8.92 -3.98 -36.02
N THR A 31 -8.48 -3.18 -36.99
CA THR A 31 -9.24 -2.05 -37.53
C THR A 31 -9.98 -2.50 -38.79
N ILE A 32 -11.29 -2.28 -38.82
CA ILE A 32 -12.14 -2.54 -39.99
C ILE A 32 -12.62 -1.19 -40.50
N GLU A 33 -12.08 -0.75 -41.63
CA GLU A 33 -12.51 0.46 -42.31
C GLU A 33 -13.75 0.15 -43.15
N LEU A 34 -14.84 0.90 -42.94
CA LEU A 34 -16.08 0.74 -43.69
C LEU A 34 -16.09 1.71 -44.88
N ALA A 35 -15.76 1.20 -46.06
CA ALA A 35 -15.87 1.97 -47.30
C ALA A 35 -17.33 2.11 -47.77
N ASN A 36 -17.59 3.09 -48.65
CA ASN A 36 -18.85 3.17 -49.40
C ASN A 36 -19.07 1.88 -50.23
N LEU A 37 -20.34 1.55 -50.49
CA LEU A 37 -20.73 0.42 -51.34
C LEU A 37 -20.10 0.61 -52.72
N GLN A 38 -19.59 -0.46 -53.31
CA GLN A 38 -19.13 -0.41 -54.71
C GLN A 38 -20.34 -0.37 -55.64
N GLN A 39 -20.12 0.04 -56.88
CA GLN A 39 -21.18 0.10 -57.89
C GLN A 39 -21.85 -1.27 -58.10
N GLU A 40 -21.06 -2.34 -58.02
CA GLU A 40 -21.55 -3.73 -58.07
C GLU A 40 -22.46 -4.07 -56.89
N ASP A 41 -22.11 -3.63 -55.68
CA ASP A 41 -22.92 -3.82 -54.47
C ASP A 41 -24.25 -3.06 -54.56
N VAL A 42 -24.23 -1.85 -55.11
CA VAL A 42 -25.45 -1.06 -55.37
C VAL A 42 -26.33 -1.76 -56.42
N ASN A 43 -25.73 -2.37 -57.46
CA ASN A 43 -26.50 -3.16 -58.43
C ASN A 43 -27.15 -4.37 -57.76
N HIS A 44 -26.41 -5.12 -56.94
CA HIS A 44 -26.95 -6.25 -56.20
C HIS A 44 -28.10 -5.85 -55.27
N LEU A 45 -27.96 -4.72 -54.57
CA LEU A 45 -29.03 -4.17 -53.73
C LEU A 45 -30.29 -3.83 -54.56
N LEU A 46 -30.12 -3.28 -55.75
CA LEU A 46 -31.22 -2.96 -56.66
C LEU A 46 -31.90 -4.21 -57.22
N GLN A 47 -31.12 -5.22 -57.62
CA GLN A 47 -31.65 -6.51 -58.08
C GLN A 47 -32.49 -7.17 -57.00
N ASP A 48 -32.01 -7.16 -55.76
CA ASP A 48 -32.74 -7.77 -54.65
C ASP A 48 -34.00 -6.99 -54.28
N SER A 49 -33.93 -5.65 -54.30
CA SER A 49 -35.05 -4.77 -53.95
C SER A 49 -36.14 -4.73 -55.02
N LEU A 50 -35.75 -4.73 -56.31
CA LEU A 50 -36.67 -4.63 -57.45
C LEU A 50 -37.00 -5.99 -58.09
N LYS A 51 -36.37 -7.08 -57.62
CA LYS A 51 -36.53 -8.45 -58.12
C LYS A 51 -36.38 -8.53 -59.65
N CYS A 52 -35.32 -7.95 -60.19
CA CYS A 52 -35.01 -7.93 -61.62
C CYS A 52 -33.60 -8.46 -61.94
N GLU A 53 -33.34 -8.76 -63.21
CA GLU A 53 -32.02 -9.21 -63.66
C GLU A 53 -30.97 -8.08 -63.63
N SER A 54 -29.70 -8.44 -63.40
CA SER A 54 -28.57 -7.51 -63.29
C SER A 54 -28.43 -6.56 -64.48
N ALA A 55 -28.70 -7.04 -65.70
CA ALA A 55 -28.61 -6.24 -66.91
C ALA A 55 -29.70 -5.17 -67.00
N LEU A 56 -30.87 -5.41 -66.40
CA LEU A 56 -31.99 -4.48 -66.38
C LEU A 56 -31.77 -3.38 -65.33
N SER A 57 -31.24 -3.71 -64.15
CA SER A 57 -30.94 -2.73 -63.10
C SER A 57 -29.67 -1.92 -63.32
N GLN A 58 -28.76 -2.34 -64.22
CA GLN A 58 -27.47 -1.67 -64.44
C GLN A 58 -27.61 -0.17 -64.81
N PRO A 59 -28.46 0.25 -65.75
CA PRO A 59 -28.56 1.67 -66.12
C PRO A 59 -29.08 2.56 -64.98
N LEU A 60 -29.98 2.03 -64.14
CA LEU A 60 -30.44 2.71 -62.92
C LEU A 60 -29.34 2.73 -61.85
N THR A 61 -28.57 1.65 -61.73
CA THR A 61 -27.41 1.57 -60.84
C THR A 61 -26.39 2.64 -61.18
N ASP A 62 -26.04 2.80 -62.45
CA ASP A 62 -25.03 3.77 -62.90
C ASP A 62 -25.45 5.20 -62.53
N LEU A 63 -26.72 5.53 -62.73
CA LEU A 63 -27.27 6.84 -62.38
C LEU A 63 -27.27 7.07 -60.85
N ILE A 64 -27.71 6.07 -60.07
CA ILE A 64 -27.74 6.15 -58.62
C ILE A 64 -26.32 6.26 -58.08
N TYR A 65 -25.40 5.42 -58.54
CA TYR A 65 -24.00 5.42 -58.09
C TYR A 65 -23.29 6.73 -58.47
N GLN A 66 -23.54 7.27 -59.67
CA GLN A 66 -23.01 8.58 -60.06
C GLN A 66 -23.45 9.68 -59.10
N LYS A 67 -24.71 9.63 -58.65
CA LYS A 67 -25.28 10.62 -57.73
C LYS A 67 -24.86 10.40 -56.29
N THR A 68 -24.72 9.16 -55.84
CA THR A 68 -24.53 8.83 -54.43
C THR A 68 -23.11 8.40 -54.04
N GLN A 69 -22.26 8.14 -55.02
CA GLN A 69 -20.87 7.67 -54.85
C GLN A 69 -20.79 6.46 -53.91
N GLY A 70 -21.81 5.59 -53.93
CA GLY A 70 -21.86 4.37 -53.13
C GLY A 70 -22.22 4.57 -51.65
N ASN A 71 -22.50 5.79 -51.19
CA ASN A 71 -22.89 5.98 -49.79
C ASN A 71 -24.24 5.27 -49.52
N ALA A 72 -24.23 4.25 -48.67
CA ALA A 72 -25.38 3.36 -48.46
C ALA A 72 -26.65 4.10 -48.02
N PHE A 73 -26.51 5.07 -47.11
CA PHE A 73 -27.62 5.91 -46.66
C PHE A 73 -28.18 6.78 -47.79
N PHE A 74 -27.30 7.41 -48.57
CA PHE A 74 -27.71 8.25 -49.69
C PHE A 74 -28.37 7.43 -50.82
N THR A 75 -27.83 6.26 -51.15
CA THR A 75 -28.43 5.30 -52.09
C THR A 75 -29.85 4.93 -51.67
N HIS A 76 -30.07 4.63 -50.39
CA HIS A 76 -31.40 4.32 -49.88
C HIS A 76 -32.37 5.51 -49.95
N GLN A 77 -31.94 6.69 -49.52
CA GLN A 77 -32.76 7.91 -49.55
C GLN A 77 -33.10 8.36 -50.98
N PHE A 78 -32.15 8.21 -51.90
CA PHE A 78 -32.37 8.52 -53.31
C PHE A 78 -33.43 7.58 -53.90
N LEU A 79 -33.34 6.27 -53.64
CA LEU A 79 -34.34 5.29 -54.06
C LEU A 79 -35.75 5.58 -53.51
N GLN A 80 -35.85 5.92 -52.23
CA GLN A 80 -37.12 6.33 -51.63
C GLN A 80 -37.70 7.58 -52.30
N THR A 81 -36.85 8.54 -52.66
CA THR A 81 -37.27 9.76 -53.37
C THR A 81 -37.79 9.45 -54.77
N LEU A 82 -37.12 8.56 -55.51
CA LEU A 82 -37.61 8.10 -56.81
C LEU A 82 -38.96 7.40 -56.70
N TYR A 83 -39.18 6.64 -55.64
CA TYR A 83 -40.47 6.00 -55.36
C TYR A 83 -41.56 7.01 -55.00
N SER A 84 -41.29 7.95 -54.09
CA SER A 84 -42.26 8.97 -53.64
C SER A 84 -42.68 9.90 -54.78
N ASP A 85 -41.73 10.29 -55.64
CA ASP A 85 -41.96 11.15 -56.79
C ASP A 85 -42.56 10.37 -57.98
N ALA A 86 -42.87 9.09 -57.76
CA ALA A 86 -43.42 8.17 -58.74
C ALA A 86 -42.57 8.13 -60.02
N LEU A 87 -41.25 8.10 -59.90
CA LEU A 87 -40.31 7.85 -61.00
C LEU A 87 -39.86 6.38 -61.02
N LEU A 88 -40.01 5.69 -59.89
CA LEU A 88 -39.88 4.25 -59.73
C LEU A 88 -41.26 3.71 -59.30
N ARG A 89 -41.97 3.00 -60.20
CA ARG A 89 -43.36 2.55 -59.97
C ARG A 89 -43.48 1.04 -60.11
N PHE A 90 -44.37 0.43 -59.35
CA PHE A 90 -44.72 -0.98 -59.55
C PHE A 90 -45.91 -1.09 -60.52
N ASP A 91 -45.73 -1.82 -61.61
CA ASP A 91 -46.80 -2.17 -62.54
C ASP A 91 -47.53 -3.41 -62.00
N PHE A 92 -48.77 -3.21 -61.57
CA PHE A 92 -49.61 -4.27 -60.99
C PHE A 92 -50.20 -5.24 -62.03
N GLU A 93 -50.19 -4.90 -63.32
CA GLU A 93 -50.65 -5.80 -64.38
C GLU A 93 -49.53 -6.75 -64.80
N GLN A 94 -48.29 -6.25 -64.88
CA GLN A 94 -47.12 -7.03 -65.28
C GLN A 94 -46.34 -7.62 -64.09
N TYR A 95 -46.69 -7.24 -62.86
CA TYR A 95 -46.02 -7.63 -61.61
C TYR A 95 -44.52 -7.30 -61.60
N GLN A 96 -44.13 -6.17 -62.17
CA GLN A 96 -42.73 -5.74 -62.29
C GLN A 96 -42.56 -4.25 -61.99
N TRP A 97 -41.38 -3.87 -61.51
CA TRP A 97 -41.01 -2.47 -61.33
C TRP A 97 -40.65 -1.83 -62.67
N GLN A 98 -41.11 -0.59 -62.88
CA GLN A 98 -40.83 0.24 -64.05
C GLN A 98 -40.19 1.56 -63.63
N TRP A 99 -39.19 1.99 -64.40
CA TRP A 99 -38.49 3.25 -64.24
C TRP A 99 -38.01 3.76 -65.60
N ASP A 100 -37.85 5.08 -65.71
CA ASP A 100 -37.28 5.73 -66.90
C ASP A 100 -36.00 6.47 -66.48
N VAL A 101 -34.85 5.94 -66.90
CA VAL A 101 -33.53 6.48 -66.53
C VAL A 101 -33.30 7.87 -67.11
N GLU A 102 -33.84 8.16 -68.30
CA GLU A 102 -33.71 9.49 -68.92
C GLU A 102 -34.57 10.52 -68.17
N GLN A 103 -35.77 10.13 -67.76
CA GLN A 103 -36.66 10.97 -66.95
C GLN A 103 -36.07 11.24 -65.55
N ILE A 104 -35.46 10.23 -64.93
CA ILE A 104 -34.80 10.37 -63.62
C ILE A 104 -33.54 11.23 -63.74
N ALA A 105 -32.74 11.07 -64.80
CA ALA A 105 -31.54 11.87 -65.04
C ALA A 105 -31.86 13.34 -65.33
N ALA A 106 -33.01 13.62 -65.96
CA ALA A 106 -33.49 14.98 -66.23
C ALA A 106 -34.00 15.72 -64.99
N GLN A 107 -34.27 15.02 -63.88
CA GLN A 107 -34.55 15.66 -62.60
C GLN A 107 -33.24 16.16 -61.97
N ASN A 108 -33.16 17.47 -61.70
CA ASN A 108 -32.02 18.09 -61.01
C ASN A 108 -31.99 17.71 -59.51
N ILE A 109 -31.77 16.43 -59.21
CA ILE A 109 -31.53 15.96 -57.84
C ILE A 109 -30.03 16.15 -57.54
N THR A 110 -29.74 16.95 -56.52
CA THR A 110 -28.39 17.40 -56.14
C THR A 110 -27.54 16.25 -55.56
N ALA A 111 -26.21 16.36 -55.67
CA ALA A 111 -25.25 15.34 -55.21
C ALA A 111 -24.82 15.49 -53.73
N ASN A 112 -25.26 16.55 -53.05
CA ASN A 112 -24.88 16.88 -51.68
C ASN A 112 -26.00 16.49 -50.70
N VAL A 113 -25.70 15.58 -49.76
CA VAL A 113 -26.65 15.08 -48.75
C VAL A 113 -27.20 16.22 -47.87
N VAL A 114 -26.38 17.24 -47.57
CA VAL A 114 -26.83 18.40 -46.78
C VAL A 114 -27.85 19.22 -47.58
N GLU A 115 -27.61 19.43 -48.88
CA GLU A 115 -28.57 20.13 -49.75
C GLU A 115 -29.83 19.30 -50.03
N LEU A 116 -29.72 17.98 -50.16
CA LEU A 116 -30.89 17.11 -50.33
C LEU A 116 -31.77 17.13 -49.06
N MET A 117 -31.15 17.04 -47.88
CA MET A 117 -31.87 17.16 -46.61
C MET A 117 -32.42 18.57 -46.40
N ALA A 118 -31.67 19.61 -46.74
CA ALA A 118 -32.15 21.00 -46.72
C ALA A 118 -33.36 21.19 -47.65
N ASN A 119 -33.34 20.62 -48.86
CA ASN A 119 -34.48 20.63 -49.78
C ASN A 119 -35.69 19.85 -49.24
N LYS A 120 -35.48 18.73 -48.51
CA LYS A 120 -36.56 18.03 -47.82
C LYS A 120 -37.15 18.87 -46.69
N ILE A 121 -36.31 19.53 -45.91
CA ILE A 121 -36.70 20.44 -44.83
C ILE A 121 -37.46 21.67 -45.40
N ASP A 122 -37.05 22.20 -46.55
CA ASP A 122 -37.72 23.31 -47.24
C ASP A 122 -39.10 22.93 -47.81
N LYS A 123 -39.31 21.66 -48.15
CA LYS A 123 -40.61 21.13 -48.60
C LYS A 123 -41.60 20.91 -47.44
N LEU A 124 -41.14 20.94 -46.18
CA LEU A 124 -42.03 20.85 -45.01
C LEU A 124 -42.87 22.12 -44.86
N PRO A 125 -44.00 22.06 -44.11
CA PRO A 125 -44.70 23.26 -43.69
C PRO A 125 -43.74 24.25 -43.03
N SER A 126 -43.85 25.54 -43.35
CA SER A 126 -42.93 26.59 -42.88
C SER A 126 -42.78 26.63 -41.36
N LYS A 127 -43.86 26.33 -40.62
CA LYS A 127 -43.82 26.18 -39.16
C LYS A 127 -42.96 24.99 -38.70
N THR A 128 -43.07 23.83 -39.35
CA THR A 128 -42.28 22.64 -39.03
C THR A 128 -40.80 22.84 -39.32
N SER A 129 -40.47 23.44 -40.46
CA SER A 129 -39.08 23.78 -40.81
C SER A 129 -38.46 24.72 -39.77
N LYS A 130 -39.19 25.76 -39.36
CA LYS A 130 -38.73 26.72 -38.33
C LYS A 130 -38.52 26.06 -36.96
N VAL A 131 -39.42 25.17 -36.53
CA VAL A 131 -39.24 24.44 -35.25
C VAL A 131 -38.07 23.46 -35.31
N LEU A 132 -37.83 22.80 -36.45
CA LEU A 132 -36.64 21.97 -36.64
C LEU A 132 -35.35 22.80 -36.57
N GLN A 133 -35.34 23.99 -37.20
CA GLN A 133 -34.22 24.93 -37.10
C GLN A 133 -33.94 25.31 -35.64
N LEU A 134 -34.96 25.66 -34.85
CA LEU A 134 -34.80 25.93 -33.41
C LEU A 134 -34.25 24.72 -32.64
N ALA A 135 -34.71 23.51 -32.99
CA ALA A 135 -34.21 22.27 -32.39
C ALA A 135 -32.72 22.03 -32.67
N THR A 136 -32.21 22.46 -33.84
CA THR A 136 -30.77 22.32 -34.14
C THR A 136 -29.87 23.16 -33.25
N CYS A 137 -30.36 24.31 -32.76
CA CYS A 137 -29.65 25.18 -31.82
C CYS A 137 -29.60 24.60 -30.40
N ILE A 138 -30.47 23.63 -30.07
CA ILE A 138 -30.44 22.89 -28.81
C ILE A 138 -29.38 21.77 -28.87
N GLY A 139 -29.43 20.95 -29.93
CA GLY A 139 -28.48 19.85 -30.13
C GLY A 139 -29.04 18.71 -30.98
N ASN A 140 -28.23 17.64 -31.14
CA ASN A 140 -28.65 16.45 -31.90
C ASN A 140 -29.80 15.68 -31.22
N GLN A 141 -29.85 15.77 -29.89
CA GLN A 141 -30.97 15.32 -29.05
C GLN A 141 -31.58 16.54 -28.38
N PHE A 142 -32.90 16.59 -28.31
CA PHE A 142 -33.62 17.70 -27.70
C PHE A 142 -34.89 17.22 -27.00
N ASP A 143 -35.21 17.91 -25.92
CA ASP A 143 -36.40 17.68 -25.11
C ASP A 143 -37.57 18.54 -25.63
N LEU A 144 -38.77 17.95 -25.70
CA LEU A 144 -39.96 18.63 -26.19
C LEU A 144 -40.36 19.84 -25.35
N SER A 145 -40.17 19.77 -24.02
CA SER A 145 -40.48 20.87 -23.12
C SER A 145 -39.55 22.06 -23.36
N ILE A 146 -38.25 21.80 -23.56
CA ILE A 146 -37.28 22.85 -23.90
C ILE A 146 -37.59 23.46 -25.27
N LEU A 147 -37.88 22.63 -26.28
CA LEU A 147 -38.20 23.12 -27.61
C LEU A 147 -39.52 23.91 -27.65
N ALA A 148 -40.56 23.49 -26.91
CA ALA A 148 -41.82 24.22 -26.81
C ALA A 148 -41.66 25.57 -26.13
N ILE A 149 -40.80 25.65 -25.11
CA ILE A 149 -40.41 26.91 -24.48
C ILE A 149 -39.74 27.85 -25.51
N ILE A 150 -38.87 27.33 -26.37
CA ILE A 150 -38.14 28.11 -27.39
C ILE A 150 -39.06 28.53 -28.55
N ASP A 151 -40.00 27.67 -28.96
CA ASP A 151 -41.02 27.95 -29.98
C ASP A 151 -42.14 28.87 -29.46
N GLU A 152 -42.17 29.18 -28.16
CA GLU A 152 -43.19 29.98 -27.48
C GLU A 152 -44.63 29.45 -27.73
N GLN A 153 -44.80 28.13 -27.80
CA GLN A 153 -46.09 27.45 -27.96
C GLN A 153 -46.31 26.44 -26.82
N ASP A 154 -47.55 25.94 -26.69
CA ASP A 154 -47.79 24.80 -25.80
C ASP A 154 -47.12 23.52 -26.35
N LYS A 155 -46.69 22.62 -25.46
CA LYS A 155 -46.01 21.37 -25.82
C LYS A 155 -46.81 20.54 -26.84
N ASN A 156 -48.14 20.53 -26.73
CA ASN A 156 -48.99 19.79 -27.67
C ASN A 156 -49.01 20.44 -29.06
N GLU A 157 -48.95 21.75 -29.12
CA GLU A 157 -48.88 22.50 -30.38
C GLU A 157 -47.52 22.30 -31.05
N THR A 158 -46.42 22.42 -30.31
CA THR A 158 -45.06 22.13 -30.82
C THR A 158 -44.94 20.68 -31.31
N LEU A 159 -45.48 19.70 -30.57
CA LEU A 159 -45.51 18.30 -31.01
C LEU A 159 -46.33 18.11 -32.28
N SER A 160 -47.48 18.77 -32.40
CA SER A 160 -48.29 18.74 -33.62
C SER A 160 -47.54 19.32 -34.81
N VAL A 161 -46.72 20.36 -34.58
CA VAL A 161 -45.87 20.98 -35.60
C VAL A 161 -44.71 20.07 -36.00
N LEU A 162 -44.21 19.21 -35.12
CA LEU A 162 -43.14 18.23 -35.40
C LEU A 162 -43.61 16.96 -36.14
N ARG A 163 -44.91 16.64 -36.15
CA ARG A 163 -45.45 15.42 -36.79
C ARG A 163 -45.05 15.23 -38.28
N PRO A 164 -45.02 16.27 -39.13
CA PRO A 164 -44.56 16.12 -40.51
C PRO A 164 -43.07 15.74 -40.59
N ALA A 165 -42.23 16.24 -39.67
CA ALA A 165 -40.81 15.88 -39.62
C ALA A 165 -40.58 14.43 -39.15
N LEU A 166 -41.42 13.94 -38.25
CA LEU A 166 -41.45 12.53 -37.82
C LEU A 166 -41.89 11.60 -38.98
N ALA A 167 -42.91 12.01 -39.74
CA ALA A 167 -43.40 11.25 -40.88
C ALA A 167 -42.38 11.14 -42.02
N GLU A 168 -41.61 12.23 -42.26
CA GLU A 168 -40.51 12.26 -43.23
C GLU A 168 -39.21 11.62 -42.71
N GLY A 169 -39.19 11.11 -41.48
CA GLY A 169 -38.02 10.45 -40.89
C GLY A 169 -36.82 11.36 -40.63
N LEU A 170 -37.03 12.66 -40.48
CA LEU A 170 -35.95 13.62 -40.22
C LEU A 170 -35.53 13.63 -38.74
N ILE A 171 -36.49 13.35 -37.87
CA ILE A 171 -36.30 13.17 -36.43
C ILE A 171 -36.99 11.88 -35.99
N GLN A 172 -36.51 11.30 -34.89
CA GLN A 172 -37.09 10.11 -34.27
C GLN A 172 -37.30 10.34 -32.76
N PRO A 173 -38.38 9.79 -32.17
CA PRO A 173 -38.59 9.81 -30.73
C PRO A 173 -37.69 8.78 -30.05
N LEU A 174 -37.17 9.10 -28.86
CA LEU A 174 -36.35 8.21 -28.03
C LEU A 174 -37.16 7.44 -26.98
N ASP A 175 -38.41 7.83 -26.78
CA ASP A 175 -39.37 7.16 -25.89
C ASP A 175 -40.75 7.00 -26.56
N GLU A 176 -41.60 6.16 -25.97
CA GLU A 176 -43.00 5.99 -26.40
C GLU A 176 -43.94 7.05 -25.78
N ASN A 177 -43.42 7.93 -24.91
CA ASN A 177 -44.24 8.85 -24.10
C ASN A 177 -44.93 9.93 -24.95
N TYR A 178 -44.38 10.23 -26.15
CA TYR A 178 -44.96 11.21 -27.07
C TYR A 178 -46.33 10.80 -27.64
N LYS A 179 -46.72 9.53 -27.45
CA LYS A 179 -48.03 8.99 -27.88
C LYS A 179 -49.14 9.19 -26.84
N HIS A 180 -48.80 9.55 -25.61
CA HIS A 180 -49.74 9.69 -24.50
C HIS A 180 -49.81 11.16 -24.01
N LEU A 181 -50.96 11.81 -24.21
CA LEU A 181 -51.18 13.23 -23.92
C LEU A 181 -50.89 13.63 -22.45
N ASP A 182 -51.02 12.69 -21.50
CA ASP A 182 -50.84 12.95 -20.06
C ASP A 182 -49.38 12.74 -19.56
N ILE A 183 -48.47 12.18 -20.37
CA ILE A 183 -47.07 11.82 -19.97
C ILE A 183 -46.02 12.45 -20.90
N CYS A 184 -46.45 13.34 -21.80
CA CYS A 184 -45.62 13.96 -22.83
C CYS A 184 -44.53 14.92 -22.26
N GLU A 185 -44.47 15.10 -20.93
CA GLU A 185 -43.62 16.07 -20.25
C GLU A 185 -42.12 15.79 -20.36
N LYS A 186 -41.71 14.55 -20.66
CA LYS A 186 -40.31 14.13 -20.77
C LYS A 186 -39.95 13.53 -22.14
N SER A 187 -40.75 13.80 -23.17
CA SER A 187 -40.51 13.20 -24.47
C SER A 187 -39.27 13.78 -25.15
N GLN A 188 -38.31 12.90 -25.42
CA GLN A 188 -37.07 13.25 -26.09
C GLN A 188 -37.08 12.84 -27.56
N PHE A 189 -36.49 13.69 -28.39
CA PHE A 189 -36.34 13.49 -29.82
C PHE A 189 -34.87 13.57 -30.21
N LYS A 190 -34.51 12.87 -31.28
CA LYS A 190 -33.18 12.92 -31.88
C LYS A 190 -33.29 13.12 -33.38
N PHE A 191 -32.40 13.89 -33.99
CA PHE A 191 -32.27 13.85 -35.45
C PHE A 191 -31.87 12.44 -35.90
N LEU A 192 -32.50 11.93 -36.96
CA LEU A 192 -32.20 10.59 -37.46
C LEU A 192 -30.70 10.45 -37.81
N HIS A 193 -30.09 11.55 -38.26
CA HIS A 193 -28.66 11.65 -38.54
C HIS A 193 -28.15 13.09 -38.34
N ASP A 194 -26.90 13.25 -37.88
CA ASP A 194 -26.23 14.54 -37.72
C ASP A 194 -26.22 15.42 -38.99
N ARG A 195 -26.27 14.81 -40.19
CA ARG A 195 -26.35 15.55 -41.46
C ARG A 195 -27.68 16.27 -41.63
N VAL A 196 -28.76 15.75 -41.03
CA VAL A 196 -30.08 16.39 -41.00
C VAL A 196 -30.05 17.61 -40.08
N GLN A 197 -29.42 17.48 -38.90
CA GLN A 197 -29.18 18.62 -38.00
C GLN A 197 -28.33 19.69 -38.66
N GLN A 198 -27.22 19.33 -39.33
CA GLN A 198 -26.37 20.28 -40.04
C GLN A 198 -27.12 20.98 -41.19
N ALA A 199 -27.94 20.25 -41.94
CA ALA A 199 -28.77 20.82 -43.00
C ALA A 199 -29.80 21.82 -42.46
N ALA A 200 -30.51 21.46 -41.40
CA ALA A 200 -31.45 22.36 -40.74
C ALA A 200 -30.76 23.60 -40.13
N TYR A 201 -29.58 23.44 -39.52
CA TYR A 201 -28.82 24.55 -38.93
C TYR A 201 -28.27 25.52 -39.99
N ALA A 202 -27.85 24.99 -41.15
CA ALA A 202 -27.35 25.79 -42.27
C ALA A 202 -28.42 26.66 -42.93
N LEU A 203 -29.71 26.31 -42.78
CA LEU A 203 -30.84 27.10 -43.27
C LEU A 203 -31.15 28.35 -42.41
N ILE A 204 -30.47 28.52 -41.28
CA ILE A 204 -30.62 29.72 -40.44
C ILE A 204 -29.61 30.77 -40.89
N ASP A 205 -30.06 31.99 -41.17
CA ASP A 205 -29.17 33.12 -41.46
C ASP A 205 -28.27 33.42 -40.25
N ASP A 206 -27.00 33.80 -40.47
CA ASP A 206 -26.03 33.99 -39.37
C ASP A 206 -26.43 35.06 -38.34
N GLU A 207 -27.09 36.15 -38.77
CA GLU A 207 -27.68 37.15 -37.86
C GLU A 207 -28.84 36.57 -37.02
N HIS A 208 -29.62 35.65 -37.59
CA HIS A 208 -30.72 34.98 -36.89
C HIS A 208 -30.22 33.89 -35.95
N LYS A 209 -29.09 33.23 -36.24
CA LYS A 209 -28.47 32.23 -35.33
C LYS A 209 -28.13 32.83 -33.98
N GLN A 210 -27.44 33.98 -33.97
CA GLN A 210 -27.08 34.65 -32.71
C GLN A 210 -28.33 35.06 -31.91
N ALA A 211 -29.37 35.58 -32.58
CA ALA A 211 -30.60 35.98 -31.92
C ALA A 211 -31.35 34.79 -31.30
N VAL A 212 -31.37 33.64 -31.99
CA VAL A 212 -31.94 32.39 -31.49
C VAL A 212 -31.15 31.87 -30.29
N HIS A 213 -29.82 31.80 -30.37
CA HIS A 213 -28.97 31.40 -29.25
C HIS A 213 -29.16 32.31 -28.02
N LEU A 214 -29.33 33.62 -28.21
CA LEU A 214 -29.64 34.55 -27.12
C LEU A 214 -31.00 34.25 -26.47
N GLN A 215 -32.02 33.98 -27.28
CA GLN A 215 -33.36 33.63 -26.81
C GLN A 215 -33.35 32.32 -26.02
N ILE A 216 -32.65 31.30 -26.52
CA ILE A 216 -32.48 30.00 -25.84
C ILE A 216 -31.76 30.19 -24.52
N GLY A 217 -30.62 30.90 -24.49
CA GLY A 217 -29.87 31.18 -23.26
C GLY A 217 -30.71 31.88 -22.20
N ARG A 218 -31.49 32.90 -22.59
CA ARG A 218 -32.43 33.61 -21.69
C ARG A 218 -33.52 32.69 -21.13
N LEU A 219 -34.10 31.86 -21.98
CA LEU A 219 -35.18 30.95 -21.59
C LEU A 219 -34.67 29.83 -20.67
N LEU A 220 -33.51 29.24 -20.97
CA LEU A 220 -32.88 28.24 -20.10
C LEU A 220 -32.52 28.83 -18.74
N LEU A 221 -31.92 30.03 -18.72
CA LEU A 221 -31.59 30.73 -17.47
C LEU A 221 -32.84 31.09 -16.66
N LYS A 222 -33.94 31.47 -17.30
CA LYS A 222 -35.20 31.83 -16.62
C LYS A 222 -35.92 30.61 -16.03
N ASN A 223 -35.85 29.46 -16.70
CA ASN A 223 -36.54 28.23 -16.30
C ASN A 223 -35.67 27.26 -15.49
N THR A 224 -34.42 27.63 -15.19
CA THR A 224 -33.54 26.85 -14.31
C THR A 224 -33.57 27.48 -12.91
N PRO A 225 -34.06 26.75 -11.89
CA PRO A 225 -34.00 27.22 -10.51
C PRO A 225 -32.55 27.30 -10.03
N ALA A 226 -32.31 28.10 -8.98
CA ALA A 226 -30.96 28.49 -8.57
C ALA A 226 -30.09 27.33 -8.10
N ASP A 227 -30.70 26.32 -7.49
CA ASP A 227 -30.12 25.04 -7.05
C ASP A 227 -29.66 24.15 -8.22
N ALA A 228 -30.40 24.16 -9.33
CA ALA A 228 -30.07 23.39 -10.54
C ALA A 228 -29.17 24.15 -11.54
N LEU A 229 -28.79 25.40 -11.22
CA LEU A 229 -28.08 26.28 -12.15
C LEU A 229 -26.65 25.81 -12.42
N GLU A 230 -25.95 25.33 -11.40
CA GLU A 230 -24.59 24.78 -11.56
C GLU A 230 -24.60 23.53 -12.45
N ASP A 231 -25.64 22.70 -12.39
CA ASP A 231 -25.81 21.50 -13.22
C ASP A 231 -26.00 21.80 -14.69
N LYS A 232 -26.78 22.84 -15.01
CA LYS A 232 -27.09 23.24 -16.39
C LYS A 232 -26.19 24.34 -16.93
N VAL A 233 -25.12 24.71 -16.19
CA VAL A 233 -24.31 25.89 -16.52
C VAL A 233 -23.67 25.80 -17.91
N PHE A 234 -23.21 24.61 -18.33
CA PHE A 234 -22.59 24.42 -19.64
C PHE A 234 -23.58 24.64 -20.79
N ASP A 235 -24.81 24.13 -20.65
CA ASP A 235 -25.86 24.31 -21.65
C ASP A 235 -26.27 25.78 -21.76
N ILE A 236 -26.40 26.47 -20.63
CA ILE A 236 -26.80 27.88 -20.60
C ILE A 236 -25.69 28.78 -21.16
N VAL A 237 -24.45 28.62 -20.67
CA VAL A 237 -23.31 29.45 -21.08
C VAL A 237 -22.94 29.18 -22.53
N GLY A 238 -23.02 27.95 -23.01
CA GLY A 238 -22.78 27.62 -24.43
C GLY A 238 -23.68 28.43 -25.37
N GLN A 239 -24.95 28.62 -25.01
CA GLN A 239 -25.91 29.40 -25.79
C GLN A 239 -25.61 30.91 -25.74
N PHE A 240 -25.30 31.43 -24.56
CA PHE A 240 -24.90 32.84 -24.44
C PHE A 240 -23.59 33.11 -25.18
N ASN A 241 -22.62 32.20 -25.12
CA ASN A 241 -21.31 32.39 -25.73
C ASN A 241 -21.37 32.46 -27.27
N GLN A 242 -22.40 31.88 -27.89
CA GLN A 242 -22.67 32.00 -29.34
C GLN A 242 -23.45 33.27 -29.73
N SER A 243 -23.86 34.09 -28.76
CA SER A 243 -24.73 35.25 -28.98
C SER A 243 -24.24 36.54 -28.31
N LEU A 244 -22.96 36.57 -27.93
CA LEU A 244 -22.39 37.61 -27.08
C LEU A 244 -22.44 39.01 -27.71
N GLU A 245 -22.35 39.12 -29.05
CA GLU A 245 -22.41 40.39 -29.78
C GLU A 245 -23.77 41.10 -29.64
N LEU A 246 -24.84 40.36 -29.31
CA LEU A 246 -26.20 40.90 -29.15
C LEU A 246 -26.53 41.31 -27.69
N LEU A 247 -25.61 41.06 -26.74
CA LEU A 247 -25.79 41.43 -25.33
C LEU A 247 -25.51 42.92 -25.08
N ASN A 248 -26.52 43.74 -25.36
CA ASN A 248 -26.44 45.21 -25.22
C ASN A 248 -26.71 45.73 -23.79
N ASN A 249 -27.32 44.92 -22.91
CA ASN A 249 -27.61 45.31 -21.53
C ASN A 249 -26.41 45.00 -20.61
N LYS A 250 -25.84 46.03 -19.97
CA LYS A 250 -24.69 45.90 -19.06
C LYS A 250 -24.95 44.91 -17.91
N ALA A 251 -26.14 44.91 -17.31
CA ALA A 251 -26.46 44.01 -16.19
C ALA A 251 -26.60 42.55 -16.65
N GLU A 252 -27.18 42.34 -17.83
CA GLU A 252 -27.32 41.00 -18.42
C GLU A 252 -25.95 40.44 -18.83
N ARG A 253 -25.09 41.27 -19.42
CA ARG A 253 -23.71 40.91 -19.75
C ARG A 253 -22.93 40.45 -18.52
N LEU A 254 -22.98 41.20 -17.43
CA LEU A 254 -22.31 40.81 -16.18
C LEU A 254 -22.84 39.50 -15.59
N LYS A 255 -24.14 39.21 -15.76
CA LYS A 255 -24.71 37.93 -15.35
C LYS A 255 -24.14 36.77 -16.18
N VAL A 256 -24.00 36.94 -17.50
CA VAL A 256 -23.36 35.95 -18.39
C VAL A 256 -21.88 35.76 -18.07
N VAL A 257 -21.16 36.83 -17.73
CA VAL A 257 -19.77 36.75 -17.26
C VAL A 257 -19.68 35.93 -15.97
N GLY A 258 -20.59 36.13 -15.02
CA GLY A 258 -20.68 35.31 -13.81
C GLY A 258 -20.97 33.83 -14.08
N LEU A 259 -21.82 33.53 -15.07
CA LEU A 259 -22.08 32.15 -15.50
C LEU A 259 -20.84 31.52 -16.14
N ASN A 260 -20.06 32.27 -16.93
CA ASN A 260 -18.78 31.80 -17.49
C ASN A 260 -17.75 31.50 -16.39
N LEU A 261 -17.67 32.31 -15.34
CA LEU A 261 -16.84 32.01 -14.17
C LEU A 261 -17.24 30.69 -13.52
N MET A 262 -18.54 30.46 -13.32
CA MET A 262 -19.07 29.22 -12.74
C MET A 262 -18.81 28.00 -13.63
N ALA A 263 -19.03 28.12 -14.94
CA ALA A 263 -18.70 27.07 -15.91
C ALA A 263 -17.19 26.74 -15.92
N GLY A 264 -16.34 27.77 -15.87
CA GLY A 264 -14.89 27.63 -15.78
C GLY A 264 -14.46 26.92 -14.50
N GLN A 265 -15.01 27.30 -13.35
CA GLN A 265 -14.75 26.66 -12.07
C GLN A 265 -15.20 25.20 -12.05
N LYS A 266 -16.40 24.91 -12.57
CA LYS A 266 -16.93 23.54 -12.68
C LYS A 266 -16.09 22.66 -13.61
N ALA A 267 -15.71 23.17 -14.79
CA ALA A 267 -14.84 22.45 -15.72
C ALA A 267 -13.46 22.15 -15.10
N LYS A 268 -12.91 23.11 -14.34
CA LYS A 268 -11.65 22.94 -13.61
C LYS A 268 -11.78 21.86 -12.53
N ALA A 269 -12.87 21.84 -11.76
CA ALA A 269 -13.13 20.80 -10.76
C ALA A 269 -13.17 19.39 -11.38
N SER A 270 -13.67 19.27 -12.61
CA SER A 270 -13.63 18.03 -13.40
C SER A 270 -12.31 17.77 -14.14
N THR A 271 -11.24 18.54 -13.84
CA THR A 271 -9.91 18.46 -14.47
C THR A 271 -9.86 18.77 -15.98
N ALA A 272 -10.91 19.38 -16.54
CA ALA A 272 -10.99 19.79 -17.93
C ALA A 272 -10.40 21.21 -18.13
N TYR A 273 -9.11 21.37 -17.85
CA TYR A 273 -8.40 22.66 -17.79
C TYR A 273 -8.52 23.49 -19.09
N SER A 274 -8.43 22.86 -20.27
CA SER A 274 -8.57 23.56 -21.56
C SER A 274 -9.98 24.07 -21.82
N ALA A 275 -11.01 23.31 -21.42
CA ALA A 275 -12.40 23.75 -21.51
C ALA A 275 -12.69 24.85 -20.47
N ALA A 276 -12.14 24.72 -19.27
CA ALA A 276 -12.23 25.73 -18.23
C ALA A 276 -11.66 27.07 -18.70
N LEU A 277 -10.46 27.05 -19.29
CA LEU A 277 -9.81 28.26 -19.80
C LEU A 277 -10.66 28.97 -20.86
N LYS A 278 -11.25 28.23 -21.82
CA LYS A 278 -12.14 28.81 -22.83
C LYS A 278 -13.34 29.56 -22.25
N TYR A 279 -13.99 29.01 -21.21
CA TYR A 279 -15.10 29.69 -20.54
C TYR A 279 -14.61 30.94 -19.79
N LEU A 280 -13.45 30.85 -19.14
CA LEU A 280 -12.88 31.97 -18.37
C LEU A 280 -12.42 33.11 -19.27
N GLU A 281 -11.75 32.81 -20.38
CA GLU A 281 -11.38 33.78 -21.43
C GLU A 281 -12.62 34.44 -22.04
N SER A 282 -13.65 33.64 -22.35
CA SER A 282 -14.94 34.20 -22.78
C SER A 282 -15.47 35.16 -21.71
N GLY A 283 -15.44 34.81 -20.43
CA GLY A 283 -15.83 35.71 -19.34
C GLY A 283 -15.01 37.02 -19.31
N LEU A 284 -13.70 36.94 -19.51
CA LEU A 284 -12.78 38.08 -19.51
C LEU A 284 -13.01 39.03 -20.69
N ASP A 285 -13.24 38.49 -21.89
CA ASP A 285 -13.48 39.28 -23.12
C ASP A 285 -14.70 40.20 -23.02
N TYR A 286 -15.70 39.84 -22.20
CA TYR A 286 -16.93 40.62 -22.03
C TYR A 286 -16.98 41.45 -20.74
N LEU A 287 -15.89 41.45 -19.96
CA LEU A 287 -15.76 42.42 -18.88
C LEU A 287 -15.69 43.85 -19.47
N PRO A 288 -16.29 44.84 -18.80
CA PRO A 288 -16.10 46.24 -19.16
C PRO A 288 -14.64 46.67 -19.06
N ASP A 289 -14.17 47.62 -19.88
CA ASP A 289 -12.80 48.16 -19.79
C ASP A 289 -12.46 48.74 -18.39
N ASP A 290 -13.48 49.17 -17.64
CA ASP A 290 -13.37 49.67 -16.27
C ASP A 290 -13.57 48.59 -15.19
N CYS A 291 -13.51 47.28 -15.53
CA CYS A 291 -13.89 46.17 -14.66
C CYS A 291 -13.16 46.15 -13.30
N TRP A 292 -11.88 46.47 -13.25
CA TRP A 292 -11.12 46.55 -12.00
C TRP A 292 -11.61 47.66 -11.05
N GLN A 293 -12.34 48.65 -11.57
CA GLN A 293 -12.95 49.73 -10.80
C GLN A 293 -14.43 49.42 -10.52
N SER A 294 -15.17 48.94 -11.52
CA SER A 294 -16.62 48.80 -11.49
C SER A 294 -17.11 47.42 -11.03
N GLN A 295 -16.32 46.35 -11.21
CA GLN A 295 -16.65 44.93 -10.96
C GLN A 295 -15.43 44.16 -10.42
N TYR A 296 -14.76 44.73 -9.43
CA TYR A 296 -13.47 44.26 -8.93
C TYR A 296 -13.45 42.76 -8.56
N ASP A 297 -14.42 42.29 -7.78
CA ASP A 297 -14.43 40.90 -7.28
C ASP A 297 -14.61 39.88 -8.42
N LEU A 298 -15.42 40.23 -9.43
CA LEU A 298 -15.65 39.39 -10.60
C LEU A 298 -14.42 39.33 -11.51
N ALA A 299 -13.76 40.47 -11.74
CA ALA A 299 -12.51 40.55 -12.49
C ALA A 299 -11.40 39.75 -11.81
N LEU A 300 -11.24 39.93 -10.49
CA LEU A 300 -10.28 39.18 -9.69
C LEU A 300 -10.53 37.66 -9.78
N ALA A 301 -11.77 37.22 -9.54
CA ALA A 301 -12.11 35.80 -9.55
C ALA A 301 -11.90 35.13 -10.93
N LEU A 302 -12.19 35.84 -12.02
CA LEU A 302 -11.95 35.36 -13.39
C LEU A 302 -10.46 35.25 -13.70
N CYS A 303 -9.67 36.30 -13.45
CA CYS A 303 -8.23 36.26 -13.68
C CYS A 303 -7.53 35.20 -12.83
N GLU A 304 -7.92 35.05 -11.56
CA GLU A 304 -7.39 33.99 -10.70
C GLU A 304 -7.73 32.58 -11.21
N ALA A 305 -8.98 32.35 -11.61
CA ALA A 305 -9.41 31.06 -12.13
C ALA A 305 -8.73 30.76 -13.48
N ALA A 306 -8.55 31.77 -14.33
CA ALA A 306 -7.86 31.65 -15.63
C ALA A 306 -6.38 31.35 -15.43
N ALA A 307 -5.70 32.07 -14.52
CA ALA A 307 -4.30 31.82 -14.17
C ALA A 307 -4.06 30.38 -13.70
N GLU A 308 -5.00 29.84 -12.91
CA GLU A 308 -4.95 28.46 -12.41
C GLU A 308 -5.27 27.45 -13.51
N ALA A 309 -6.25 27.72 -14.36
CA ALA A 309 -6.59 26.86 -15.50
C ALA A 309 -5.46 26.78 -16.53
N ALA A 310 -4.73 27.88 -16.71
CA ALA A 310 -3.57 28.00 -17.59
C ALA A 310 -2.26 27.50 -16.95
N SER A 311 -2.26 26.87 -15.77
CA SER A 311 -1.04 26.52 -15.03
C SER A 311 -0.03 25.63 -15.79
N PHE A 312 -0.48 24.94 -16.84
CA PHE A 312 0.36 24.11 -17.71
C PHE A 312 1.04 24.90 -18.85
N ASP A 313 0.55 26.10 -19.17
CA ASP A 313 1.19 27.05 -20.08
C ASP A 313 1.73 28.24 -19.28
N ALA A 314 3.06 28.28 -19.16
CA ALA A 314 3.74 29.30 -18.38
C ALA A 314 3.47 30.73 -18.89
N GLN A 315 3.29 30.92 -20.20
CA GLN A 315 3.10 32.26 -20.78
C GLN A 315 1.69 32.77 -20.53
N GLU A 316 0.67 31.93 -20.74
CA GLU A 316 -0.73 32.30 -20.46
C GLU A 316 -0.97 32.51 -18.96
N SER A 317 -0.42 31.62 -18.11
CA SER A 317 -0.52 31.80 -16.65
C SER A 317 0.19 33.08 -16.20
N ASP A 318 1.37 33.41 -16.75
CA ASP A 318 2.07 34.66 -16.43
C ASP A 318 1.27 35.91 -16.87
N HIS A 319 0.52 35.84 -17.97
CA HIS A 319 -0.35 36.95 -18.40
C HIS A 319 -1.44 37.25 -17.37
N PHE A 320 -2.26 36.26 -16.99
CA PHE A 320 -3.36 36.45 -16.04
C PHE A 320 -2.86 36.79 -14.63
N THR A 321 -1.76 36.18 -14.18
CA THR A 321 -1.16 36.53 -12.90
C THR A 321 -0.60 37.96 -12.90
N GLY A 322 -0.06 38.43 -14.02
CA GLY A 322 0.39 39.81 -14.20
C GLY A 322 -0.73 40.84 -14.02
N GLU A 323 -1.89 40.59 -14.62
CA GLU A 323 -3.08 41.45 -14.50
C GLU A 323 -3.52 41.62 -13.04
N VAL A 324 -3.63 40.51 -12.28
CA VAL A 324 -3.97 40.57 -10.86
C VAL A 324 -2.93 41.34 -10.06
N LEU A 325 -1.64 41.10 -10.29
CA LEU A 325 -0.57 41.77 -9.53
C LEU A 325 -0.54 43.29 -9.76
N GLN A 326 -0.93 43.75 -10.95
CA GLN A 326 -1.03 45.15 -11.33
C GLN A 326 -2.24 45.84 -10.68
N HIS A 327 -3.38 45.17 -10.63
CA HIS A 327 -4.67 45.79 -10.24
C HIS A 327 -5.15 45.46 -8.82
N ALA A 328 -4.52 44.51 -8.13
CA ALA A 328 -4.90 44.11 -6.77
C ALA A 328 -4.86 45.28 -5.77
N LYS A 329 -5.96 45.45 -5.02
CA LYS A 329 -6.16 46.50 -4.00
C LYS A 329 -5.54 46.13 -2.65
N SER A 330 -5.44 44.84 -2.34
CA SER A 330 -4.88 44.33 -1.09
C SER A 330 -3.72 43.35 -1.33
N ILE A 331 -2.90 43.12 -0.30
CA ILE A 331 -1.87 42.07 -0.32
C ILE A 331 -2.52 40.67 -0.37
N LEU A 332 -3.68 40.50 0.28
CA LEU A 332 -4.39 39.22 0.34
C LEU A 332 -4.89 38.79 -1.04
N ASP A 333 -5.31 39.74 -1.88
CA ASP A 333 -5.77 39.50 -3.25
C ASP A 333 -4.64 38.95 -4.15
N LYS A 334 -3.38 39.14 -3.74
CA LYS A 334 -2.20 38.63 -4.47
C LYS A 334 -1.84 37.19 -4.08
N VAL A 335 -2.33 36.68 -2.95
CA VAL A 335 -1.86 35.42 -2.34
C VAL A 335 -2.05 34.23 -3.27
N LYS A 336 -3.24 34.08 -3.87
CA LYS A 336 -3.53 32.95 -4.74
C LYS A 336 -2.68 32.97 -6.01
N VAL A 337 -2.43 34.15 -6.56
CA VAL A 337 -1.54 34.34 -7.71
C VAL A 337 -0.09 34.01 -7.37
N TYR A 338 0.41 34.43 -6.20
CA TYR A 338 1.72 34.01 -5.74
C TYR A 338 1.79 32.48 -5.56
N ASP A 339 0.77 31.84 -4.99
CA ASP A 339 0.73 30.38 -4.86
C ASP A 339 0.82 29.67 -6.23
N ILE A 340 0.04 30.12 -7.23
CA ILE A 340 0.09 29.59 -8.60
C ILE A 340 1.48 29.76 -9.21
N LYS A 341 2.09 30.96 -9.11
CA LYS A 341 3.43 31.21 -9.64
C LYS A 341 4.50 30.35 -8.97
N LEU A 342 4.43 30.18 -7.65
CA LEU A 342 5.37 29.36 -6.91
C LEU A 342 5.26 27.88 -7.30
N GLN A 343 4.03 27.36 -7.39
CA GLN A 343 3.80 25.99 -7.87
C GLN A 343 4.29 25.78 -9.30
N ALA A 344 4.04 26.74 -10.20
CA ALA A 344 4.56 26.70 -11.57
C ALA A 344 6.10 26.68 -11.62
N TYR A 345 6.78 27.49 -10.81
CA TYR A 345 8.24 27.44 -10.71
C TYR A 345 8.76 26.11 -10.17
N ILE A 346 8.09 25.53 -9.18
CA ILE A 346 8.45 24.22 -8.64
C ILE A 346 8.29 23.13 -9.71
N LEU A 347 7.17 23.13 -10.43
CA LEU A 347 6.90 22.18 -11.53
C LEU A 347 7.89 22.33 -12.69
N GLN A 348 8.37 23.54 -12.97
CA GLN A 348 9.40 23.81 -13.99
C GLN A 348 10.83 23.54 -13.51
N GLY A 349 11.03 23.06 -12.27
CA GLY A 349 12.35 22.86 -11.68
C GLY A 349 13.11 24.15 -11.32
N LYS A 350 12.45 25.32 -11.37
CA LYS A 350 13.02 26.64 -11.04
C LYS A 350 12.97 26.92 -9.53
N ILE A 351 13.50 25.97 -8.73
CA ILE A 351 13.37 25.93 -7.27
C ILE A 351 13.87 27.21 -6.58
N LEU A 352 15.05 27.72 -6.96
CA LEU A 352 15.61 28.94 -6.38
C LEU A 352 14.79 30.20 -6.71
N GLN A 353 14.19 30.25 -7.90
CA GLN A 353 13.32 31.37 -8.30
C GLN A 353 12.03 31.38 -7.49
N ALA A 354 11.50 30.22 -7.12
CA ALA A 354 10.37 30.11 -6.20
C ALA A 354 10.72 30.73 -4.83
N VAL A 355 11.89 30.37 -4.26
CA VAL A 355 12.36 30.95 -2.99
C VAL A 355 12.54 32.48 -3.11
N ASP A 356 13.18 32.95 -4.18
CA ASP A 356 13.44 34.38 -4.41
C ASP A 356 12.17 35.20 -4.62
N THR A 357 11.12 34.58 -5.13
CA THR A 357 9.81 35.22 -5.31
C THR A 357 9.02 35.24 -4.00
N ALA A 358 9.12 34.19 -3.20
CA ALA A 358 8.30 34.04 -2.00
C ALA A 358 8.79 34.85 -0.79
N LEU A 359 10.10 34.91 -0.54
CA LEU A 359 10.63 35.57 0.66
C LEU A 359 10.21 37.06 0.77
N PRO A 360 10.33 37.89 -0.29
CA PRO A 360 9.85 39.27 -0.24
C PRO A 360 8.33 39.39 -0.06
N PHE A 361 7.56 38.41 -0.53
CA PHE A 361 6.10 38.38 -0.35
C PHE A 361 5.72 37.99 1.08
N LEU A 362 6.44 37.04 1.69
CA LEU A 362 6.29 36.68 3.10
C LEU A 362 6.60 37.87 4.03
N GLU A 363 7.59 38.71 3.68
CA GLU A 363 7.87 39.95 4.43
C GLU A 363 6.67 40.91 4.41
N GLN A 364 5.96 41.03 3.28
CA GLN A 364 4.72 41.82 3.18
C GLN A 364 3.57 41.23 4.02
N LEU A 365 3.56 39.92 4.25
CA LEU A 365 2.65 39.23 5.18
C LEU A 365 3.14 39.28 6.65
N GLY A 366 4.25 39.98 6.89
CA GLY A 366 4.84 40.18 8.21
C GLY A 366 5.59 38.96 8.74
N ILE A 367 6.21 38.18 7.86
CA ILE A 367 7.11 37.05 8.18
C ILE A 367 8.48 37.31 7.55
N CYS A 368 9.52 37.45 8.38
CA CYS A 368 10.88 37.70 7.92
C CYS A 368 11.72 36.42 8.04
N LEU A 369 12.19 35.90 6.90
CA LEU A 369 13.03 34.70 6.83
C LEU A 369 14.28 34.99 6.00
N SER A 370 15.44 34.61 6.53
CA SER A 370 16.72 34.75 5.82
C SER A 370 16.80 33.76 4.67
N LYS A 371 17.19 34.22 3.46
CA LYS A 371 17.39 33.34 2.29
C LYS A 371 18.44 32.24 2.52
N ALA A 372 19.52 32.55 3.23
CA ALA A 372 20.60 31.62 3.54
C ALA A 372 20.87 31.60 5.05
N PRO A 373 20.00 30.95 5.84
CA PRO A 373 20.05 31.04 7.29
C PRO A 373 21.29 30.35 7.86
N LYS A 374 21.91 31.01 8.84
CA LYS A 374 23.03 30.45 9.60
C LYS A 374 22.53 29.48 10.66
N GLN A 375 23.39 28.56 11.10
CA GLN A 375 23.06 27.60 12.16
C GLN A 375 22.54 28.28 13.44
N GLN A 376 23.12 29.42 13.80
CA GLN A 376 22.71 30.20 14.97
C GLN A 376 21.27 30.71 14.88
N GLU A 377 20.77 31.04 13.68
CA GLU A 377 19.38 31.47 13.47
C GLU A 377 18.40 30.29 13.68
N VAL A 378 18.78 29.10 13.21
CA VAL A 378 18.02 27.85 13.43
C VAL A 378 17.93 27.54 14.93
N GLU A 379 19.04 27.62 15.66
CA GLU A 379 19.09 27.40 17.10
C GLU A 379 18.25 28.42 17.89
N GLN A 380 18.28 29.70 17.48
CA GLN A 380 17.47 30.75 18.11
C GLN A 380 15.97 30.51 17.91
N GLN A 381 15.55 30.15 16.71
CA GLN A 381 14.14 29.83 16.44
C GLN A 381 13.69 28.56 17.17
N LEU A 382 14.54 27.53 17.24
CA LEU A 382 14.25 26.35 18.04
C LEU A 382 14.04 26.68 19.51
N HIS A 383 14.91 27.51 20.09
CA HIS A 383 14.76 27.95 21.47
C HIS A 383 13.46 28.74 21.68
N SER A 384 13.09 29.61 20.73
CA SER A 384 11.82 30.33 20.74
C SER A 384 10.63 29.37 20.77
N VAL A 385 10.56 28.38 19.86
CA VAL A 385 9.48 27.39 19.81
C VAL A 385 9.43 26.58 21.11
N LYS A 386 10.58 26.06 21.59
CA LYS A 386 10.65 25.33 22.86
C LYS A 386 10.18 26.16 24.05
N SER A 387 10.46 27.47 24.10
CA SER A 387 9.98 28.33 25.18
C SER A 387 8.45 28.51 25.18
N ILE A 388 7.82 28.59 24.00
CA ILE A 388 6.37 28.72 23.86
C ILE A 388 5.65 27.43 24.23
N LEU A 389 6.30 26.29 23.97
CA LEU A 389 5.82 24.95 24.32
C LEU A 389 6.07 24.59 25.79
N ALA A 390 6.93 25.32 26.50
CA ALA A 390 7.28 25.00 27.88
C ALA A 390 6.03 24.99 28.78
N GLY A 391 5.75 23.82 29.38
CA GLY A 391 4.59 23.63 30.26
C GLY A 391 3.26 23.34 29.53
N LYS A 392 3.27 23.18 28.20
CA LYS A 392 2.10 22.74 27.41
C LYS A 392 2.21 21.26 27.06
N ASP A 393 1.11 20.53 27.13
CA ASP A 393 1.03 19.18 26.58
C ASP A 393 0.82 19.25 25.05
N ILE A 394 1.69 18.58 24.29
CA ILE A 394 1.64 18.55 22.82
C ILE A 394 0.31 17.99 22.33
N ASN A 395 -0.32 17.06 23.04
CA ASN A 395 -1.61 16.48 22.62
C ASN A 395 -2.76 17.48 22.65
N THR A 396 -2.69 18.52 23.49
CA THR A 396 -3.71 19.57 23.59
C THR A 396 -3.62 20.59 22.46
N LEU A 397 -2.55 20.56 21.66
CA LEU A 397 -2.36 21.50 20.55
C LEU A 397 -3.34 21.23 19.40
N SER A 398 -3.96 20.05 19.33
CA SER A 398 -5.05 19.79 18.37
C SER A 398 -6.29 20.62 18.66
N ASP A 399 -6.44 21.05 19.91
CA ASP A 399 -7.64 21.71 20.43
C ASP A 399 -7.50 23.23 20.40
N LEU A 400 -6.41 23.74 19.81
CA LEU A 400 -6.26 25.17 19.54
C LEU A 400 -7.37 25.65 18.59
N PRO A 401 -7.91 26.85 18.79
CA PRO A 401 -8.96 27.40 17.93
C PRO A 401 -8.48 27.52 16.48
N GLU A 402 -9.41 27.59 15.53
CA GLU A 402 -9.07 27.83 14.13
C GLU A 402 -8.41 29.21 13.95
N MET A 403 -7.41 29.27 13.09
CA MET A 403 -6.69 30.51 12.78
C MET A 403 -7.59 31.46 12.00
N SER A 404 -7.94 32.61 12.60
CA SER A 404 -8.82 33.61 11.99
C SER A 404 -8.10 34.79 11.32
N ASN A 405 -6.79 34.95 11.54
CA ASN A 405 -6.03 36.06 10.97
C ASN A 405 -5.71 35.81 9.49
N PRO A 406 -6.25 36.60 8.54
CA PRO A 406 -6.13 36.31 7.11
C PRO A 406 -4.69 36.47 6.59
N TYR A 407 -3.88 37.37 7.17
CA TYR A 407 -2.48 37.53 6.80
C TYR A 407 -1.63 36.35 7.25
N LYS A 408 -1.97 35.72 8.39
CA LYS A 408 -1.25 34.55 8.90
C LYS A 408 -1.68 33.27 8.20
N LEU A 409 -2.96 33.13 7.85
CA LEU A 409 -3.42 32.09 6.93
C LEU A 409 -2.69 32.17 5.58
N ALA A 410 -2.62 33.37 4.98
CA ALA A 410 -1.87 33.58 3.75
C ALA A 410 -0.38 33.22 3.89
N ALA A 411 0.24 33.58 5.01
CA ALA A 411 1.63 33.25 5.28
C ALA A 411 1.86 31.74 5.43
N MET A 412 0.97 31.02 6.14
CA MET A 412 1.02 29.57 6.28
C MET A 412 0.98 28.86 4.92
N ARG A 413 0.07 29.29 4.03
CA ARG A 413 -0.05 28.75 2.67
C ARG A 413 1.22 28.93 1.83
N ILE A 414 1.75 30.15 1.78
CA ILE A 414 2.98 30.45 1.01
C ILE A 414 4.18 29.73 1.60
N MET A 415 4.31 29.69 2.94
CA MET A 415 5.38 28.96 3.61
C MET A 415 5.35 27.46 3.30
N LEU A 416 4.17 26.82 3.31
CA LEU A 416 4.06 25.39 2.98
C LEU A 416 4.49 25.10 1.52
N CYS A 417 4.14 25.98 0.58
CA CYS A 417 4.55 25.86 -0.82
C CYS A 417 6.09 25.94 -0.96
N VAL A 418 6.70 26.93 -0.32
CA VAL A 418 8.16 27.16 -0.36
C VAL A 418 8.92 26.12 0.44
N HIS A 419 8.30 25.50 1.45
CA HIS A 419 8.94 24.45 2.25
C HIS A 419 9.44 23.30 1.38
N SER A 420 8.61 22.80 0.45
CA SER A 420 9.01 21.74 -0.49
C SER A 420 10.22 22.15 -1.35
N ALA A 421 10.23 23.40 -1.85
CA ALA A 421 11.38 23.96 -2.57
C ALA A 421 12.62 24.11 -1.67
N GLY A 422 12.42 24.50 -0.41
CA GLY A 422 13.46 24.66 0.60
C GLY A 422 14.15 23.35 0.93
N ILE A 423 13.43 22.23 1.04
CA ILE A 423 14.03 20.90 1.29
C ILE A 423 15.10 20.58 0.23
N ILE A 424 14.79 20.87 -1.05
CA ILE A 424 15.65 20.53 -2.18
C ILE A 424 16.83 21.50 -2.28
N ALA A 425 16.57 22.81 -2.22
CA ALA A 425 17.59 23.81 -2.55
C ALA A 425 18.33 24.39 -1.34
N ILE A 426 17.66 24.57 -0.20
CA ILE A 426 18.20 25.27 0.98
C ILE A 426 17.64 24.64 2.28
N PRO A 427 18.12 23.45 2.70
CA PRO A 427 17.50 22.67 3.80
C PRO A 427 17.30 23.46 5.10
N ARG A 428 18.26 24.31 5.49
CA ARG A 428 18.14 25.14 6.70
C ARG A 428 16.99 26.14 6.64
N LEU A 429 16.60 26.61 5.44
CA LEU A 429 15.43 27.45 5.25
C LEU A 429 14.14 26.65 5.49
N ALA A 430 14.08 25.39 5.04
CA ALA A 430 12.94 24.52 5.33
C ALA A 430 12.77 24.28 6.84
N SER A 431 13.87 24.07 7.58
CA SER A 431 13.85 23.94 9.04
C SER A 431 13.33 25.21 9.72
N LEU A 432 13.76 26.40 9.25
CA LEU A 432 13.21 27.69 9.75
C LEU A 432 11.73 27.86 9.44
N ILE A 433 11.30 27.53 8.21
CA ILE A 433 9.90 27.62 7.80
C ILE A 433 9.03 26.72 8.69
N SER A 434 9.45 25.48 8.93
CA SER A 434 8.72 24.54 9.80
C SER A 434 8.51 25.10 11.21
N MET A 435 9.57 25.65 11.80
CA MET A 435 9.50 26.26 13.13
C MET A 435 8.64 27.53 13.16
N GLU A 436 8.71 28.37 12.12
CA GLU A 436 7.90 29.58 12.02
C GLU A 436 6.42 29.24 11.88
N MET A 437 6.07 28.25 11.05
CA MET A 437 4.70 27.76 10.92
C MET A 437 4.15 27.23 12.25
N VAL A 438 4.91 26.38 12.96
CA VAL A 438 4.53 25.90 14.30
C VAL A 438 4.32 27.08 15.26
N LYS A 439 5.20 28.08 15.26
CA LYS A 439 5.07 29.27 16.10
C LYS A 439 3.81 30.07 15.78
N LEU A 440 3.44 30.19 14.50
CA LEU A 440 2.18 30.84 14.11
C LEU A 440 0.97 30.04 14.60
N SER A 441 0.97 28.72 14.43
CA SER A 441 -0.12 27.87 14.92
C SER A 441 -0.31 28.00 16.43
N LEU A 442 0.80 27.98 17.20
CA LEU A 442 0.78 28.14 18.66
C LEU A 442 0.28 29.52 19.13
N LYS A 443 0.40 30.57 18.30
CA LYS A 443 0.06 31.95 18.67
C LYS A 443 -1.31 32.38 18.16
N TYR A 444 -1.73 31.91 16.98
CA TYR A 444 -2.92 32.37 16.28
C TYR A 444 -4.00 31.30 16.11
N GLY A 445 -3.75 30.06 16.54
CA GLY A 445 -4.65 28.94 16.32
C GLY A 445 -4.22 28.05 15.14
N ASN A 446 -4.85 26.89 14.98
CA ASN A 446 -4.53 25.97 13.90
C ASN A 446 -5.11 26.46 12.56
N ALA A 447 -4.24 26.60 11.55
CA ALA A 447 -4.59 26.69 10.14
C ALA A 447 -4.64 25.30 9.48
N PRO A 448 -5.29 25.12 8.31
CA PRO A 448 -5.28 23.87 7.55
C PRO A 448 -3.87 23.30 7.31
N GLU A 449 -2.87 24.15 7.11
CA GLU A 449 -1.47 23.77 6.88
C GLU A 449 -0.74 23.32 8.16
N SER A 450 -1.33 23.53 9.35
CA SER A 450 -0.66 23.27 10.64
C SER A 450 -0.32 21.80 10.83
N GLY A 451 -1.18 20.88 10.38
CA GLY A 451 -0.88 19.44 10.43
C GLY A 451 0.42 19.11 9.70
N SER A 452 0.64 19.69 8.51
CA SER A 452 1.90 19.55 7.77
C SER A 452 3.07 20.20 8.50
N ALA A 453 2.87 21.37 9.11
CA ALA A 453 3.91 22.04 9.90
C ALA A 453 4.38 21.19 11.09
N TYR A 454 3.44 20.58 11.84
CA TYR A 454 3.77 19.70 12.95
C TYR A 454 4.48 18.42 12.48
N ALA A 455 4.07 17.83 11.35
CA ALA A 455 4.77 16.68 10.76
C ALA A 455 6.22 17.02 10.39
N ASN A 456 6.44 18.15 9.70
CA ASN A 456 7.77 18.61 9.31
C ASN A 456 8.65 18.97 10.52
N TYR A 457 8.06 19.59 11.55
CA TYR A 457 8.77 19.84 12.81
C TYR A 457 9.14 18.55 13.53
N GLY A 458 8.26 17.53 13.49
CA GLY A 458 8.57 16.19 13.99
C GLY A 458 9.77 15.55 13.27
N LEU A 459 9.83 15.66 11.94
CA LEU A 459 10.99 15.24 11.13
C LEU A 459 12.26 15.97 11.59
N PHE A 460 12.21 17.30 11.73
CA PHE A 460 13.36 18.10 12.17
C PHE A 460 13.87 17.67 13.56
N LEU A 461 12.95 17.42 14.51
CA LEU A 461 13.29 16.96 15.85
C LEU A 461 14.00 15.59 15.84
N CYS A 462 13.47 14.62 15.09
CA CYS A 462 14.09 13.30 14.97
C CYS A 462 15.41 13.33 14.19
N GLY A 463 15.45 14.09 13.09
CA GLY A 463 16.55 14.07 12.13
C GLY A 463 17.76 14.90 12.52
N GLU A 464 17.53 16.15 12.94
CA GLU A 464 18.61 17.10 13.24
C GLU A 464 18.92 17.18 14.74
N MET A 465 17.90 17.05 15.60
CA MET A 465 18.03 17.25 17.05
C MET A 465 18.15 15.96 17.87
N ASP A 466 17.95 14.79 17.25
CA ASP A 466 17.93 13.48 17.93
C ASP A 466 16.89 13.42 19.07
N ASP A 467 15.82 14.22 18.98
CA ASP A 467 14.73 14.34 19.97
C ASP A 467 13.52 13.50 19.53
N ILE A 468 13.71 12.17 19.55
CA ILE A 468 12.77 11.18 18.99
C ILE A 468 11.39 11.24 19.69
N ASP A 469 11.37 11.39 21.01
CA ASP A 469 10.12 11.36 21.78
C ASP A 469 9.23 12.56 21.44
N SER A 470 9.80 13.77 21.40
CA SER A 470 9.06 14.97 21.01
C SER A 470 8.64 14.91 19.55
N GLY A 471 9.54 14.45 18.66
CA GLY A 471 9.22 14.29 17.24
C GLY A 471 8.04 13.35 17.01
N TYR A 472 8.00 12.22 17.71
CA TYR A 472 6.90 11.27 17.67
C TYR A 472 5.57 11.84 18.18
N GLN A 473 5.60 12.66 19.23
CA GLN A 473 4.38 13.35 19.72
C GLN A 473 3.83 14.34 18.69
N PHE A 474 4.70 15.11 18.02
CA PHE A 474 4.27 16.02 16.94
C PHE A 474 3.74 15.29 15.71
N ALA A 475 4.30 14.13 15.37
CA ALA A 475 3.76 13.23 14.35
C ALA A 475 2.35 12.76 14.68
N LYS A 476 2.10 12.31 15.93
CA LYS A 476 0.75 11.93 16.36
C LYS A 476 -0.23 13.09 16.32
N LEU A 477 0.19 14.28 16.74
CA LEU A 477 -0.60 15.49 16.64
C LEU A 477 -0.98 15.81 15.18
N ALA A 478 -0.01 15.71 14.26
CA ALA A 478 -0.24 15.93 12.84
C ALA A 478 -1.27 14.94 12.26
N LEU A 479 -1.15 13.65 12.59
CA LEU A 479 -2.11 12.63 12.19
C LEU A 479 -3.51 12.89 12.77
N LYS A 480 -3.61 13.30 14.04
CA LYS A 480 -4.88 13.66 14.68
C LYS A 480 -5.56 14.87 13.99
N LEU A 481 -4.78 15.85 13.54
CA LEU A 481 -5.32 16.99 12.80
C LEU A 481 -5.76 16.61 11.39
N SER A 482 -5.12 15.62 10.76
CA SER A 482 -5.48 15.19 9.40
C SER A 482 -6.85 14.52 9.28
N SER A 483 -7.44 14.07 10.39
CA SER A 483 -8.79 13.49 10.42
C SER A 483 -9.91 14.53 10.56
N GLN A 484 -9.59 15.82 10.65
CA GLN A 484 -10.59 16.90 10.68
C GLN A 484 -10.88 17.38 9.25
N LEU A 485 -12.16 17.60 8.90
CA LEU A 485 -12.66 17.90 7.53
C LEU A 485 -11.92 19.03 6.80
N SER A 486 -11.39 20.04 7.52
CA SER A 486 -10.64 21.15 6.92
C SER A 486 -9.20 20.79 6.50
N ALA A 487 -8.69 19.62 6.91
CA ALA A 487 -7.31 19.16 6.66
C ALA A 487 -7.20 17.96 5.70
N GLU A 488 -8.33 17.43 5.20
CA GLU A 488 -8.36 16.24 4.35
C GLU A 488 -7.50 16.41 3.08
N ARG A 489 -7.46 17.62 2.52
CA ARG A 489 -6.59 17.99 1.39
C ARG A 489 -5.12 17.68 1.64
N PHE A 490 -4.64 17.85 2.87
CA PHE A 490 -3.22 17.68 3.24
C PHE A 490 -2.92 16.30 3.86
N LYS A 491 -3.93 15.43 3.95
CA LYS A 491 -3.83 14.12 4.59
C LYS A 491 -2.68 13.29 4.00
N THR A 492 -2.60 13.20 2.67
CA THR A 492 -1.57 12.43 1.98
C THR A 492 -0.18 12.93 2.33
N ARG A 493 0.07 14.25 2.22
CA ARG A 493 1.33 14.88 2.67
C ARG A 493 1.67 14.56 4.12
N ILE A 494 0.73 14.74 5.05
CA ILE A 494 0.95 14.51 6.48
C ILE A 494 1.36 13.06 6.75
N TYR A 495 0.66 12.11 6.13
CA TYR A 495 0.95 10.67 6.27
C TYR A 495 2.35 10.35 5.73
N VAL A 496 2.67 10.79 4.52
CA VAL A 496 3.98 10.55 3.90
C VAL A 496 5.11 11.10 4.79
N MET A 497 5.00 12.33 5.28
CA MET A 497 6.03 12.92 6.14
C MET A 497 6.16 12.17 7.48
N THR A 498 5.03 11.82 8.08
CA THR A 498 5.00 11.21 9.42
C THR A 498 5.52 9.77 9.40
N TYR A 499 4.99 8.93 8.52
CA TYR A 499 5.31 7.50 8.49
C TYR A 499 6.70 7.21 7.94
N ASN A 500 7.20 8.04 7.01
CA ASN A 500 8.52 7.86 6.43
C ASN A 500 9.67 8.33 7.34
N PHE A 501 9.49 9.45 8.05
CA PHE A 501 10.60 10.11 8.75
C PHE A 501 10.51 10.08 10.28
N VAL A 502 9.35 9.71 10.85
CA VAL A 502 9.12 9.83 12.31
C VAL A 502 8.67 8.51 12.95
N ILE A 503 7.63 7.88 12.43
CA ILE A 503 6.97 6.74 13.13
C ILE A 503 7.90 5.54 13.33
N HIS A 504 8.81 5.25 12.38
CA HIS A 504 9.73 4.11 12.48
C HIS A 504 10.71 4.21 13.66
N TRP A 505 10.90 5.40 14.26
CA TRP A 505 11.78 5.55 15.42
C TRP A 505 11.16 4.98 16.71
N LYS A 506 9.85 4.72 16.72
CA LYS A 506 9.09 4.25 17.90
C LYS A 506 8.15 3.06 17.59
N SER A 507 7.92 2.73 16.32
CA SER A 507 7.07 1.63 15.87
C SER A 507 7.80 0.75 14.85
N HIS A 508 7.44 -0.52 14.77
CA HIS A 508 8.00 -1.43 13.78
C HIS A 508 7.80 -0.84 12.37
N ILE A 509 8.83 -0.90 11.52
CA ILE A 509 8.77 -0.39 10.15
C ILE A 509 7.58 -0.95 9.35
N LYS A 510 7.16 -2.21 9.58
CA LYS A 510 6.01 -2.82 8.90
C LYS A 510 4.71 -2.05 9.10
N ASN A 511 4.53 -1.45 10.27
CA ASN A 511 3.35 -0.66 10.62
C ASN A 511 3.29 0.70 9.88
N THR A 512 4.32 1.04 9.09
CA THR A 512 4.34 2.25 8.27
C THR A 512 3.85 2.02 6.85
N ILE A 513 3.73 0.76 6.40
CA ILE A 513 3.48 0.42 5.00
C ILE A 513 2.01 0.66 4.64
N GLU A 514 1.08 -0.01 5.35
CA GLU A 514 -0.37 0.11 5.12
C GLU A 514 -0.89 1.56 5.17
N PRO A 515 -0.52 2.40 6.18
CA PRO A 515 -0.96 3.79 6.19
C PRO A 515 -0.49 4.60 4.97
N GLN A 516 0.69 4.29 4.41
CA GLN A 516 1.19 4.97 3.21
C GLN A 516 0.44 4.49 1.96
N LEU A 517 0.20 3.18 1.82
CA LEU A 517 -0.60 2.65 0.71
C LEU A 517 -2.05 3.18 0.75
N GLY A 518 -2.64 3.27 1.94
CA GLY A 518 -4.02 3.72 2.14
C GLY A 518 -4.30 5.18 1.76
N VAL A 519 -3.27 6.04 1.68
CA VAL A 519 -3.43 7.45 1.28
C VAL A 519 -3.14 7.72 -0.20
N TYR A 520 -2.69 6.72 -0.97
CA TYR A 520 -2.42 6.88 -2.39
C TYR A 520 -3.67 7.35 -3.15
N GLN A 521 -4.80 6.65 -2.98
CA GLN A 521 -6.03 6.98 -3.68
C GLN A 521 -6.56 8.37 -3.29
N CYS A 522 -6.55 8.69 -1.99
CA CYS A 522 -6.89 10.02 -1.49
C CYS A 522 -6.02 11.12 -2.13
N GLY A 523 -4.71 10.89 -2.27
CA GLY A 523 -3.81 11.84 -2.90
C GLY A 523 -4.09 12.04 -4.40
N VAL A 524 -4.46 10.98 -5.13
CA VAL A 524 -4.83 11.08 -6.55
C VAL A 524 -6.14 11.86 -6.71
N GLU A 525 -7.14 11.57 -5.88
CA GLU A 525 -8.45 12.24 -5.89
C GLU A 525 -8.36 13.71 -5.45
N ALA A 526 -7.54 14.01 -4.44
CA ALA A 526 -7.31 15.37 -3.95
C ALA A 526 -6.35 16.19 -4.83
N GLY A 527 -5.79 15.60 -5.89
CA GLY A 527 -4.83 16.27 -6.78
C GLY A 527 -3.40 16.39 -6.23
N GLU A 528 -3.08 15.81 -5.07
CA GLU A 528 -1.74 15.73 -4.48
C GLU A 528 -0.90 14.60 -5.11
N ARG A 529 -0.75 14.61 -6.44
CA ARG A 529 -0.04 13.56 -7.20
C ARG A 529 1.39 13.32 -6.74
N GLU A 530 2.09 14.39 -6.36
CA GLU A 530 3.46 14.32 -5.84
C GLU A 530 3.54 13.42 -4.59
N PHE A 531 2.73 13.70 -3.57
CA PHE A 531 2.72 12.94 -2.32
C PHE A 531 2.09 11.56 -2.48
N ALA A 532 1.15 11.37 -3.39
CA ALA A 532 0.66 10.04 -3.75
C ALA A 532 1.80 9.16 -4.31
N ALA A 533 2.66 9.71 -5.17
CA ALA A 533 3.82 8.99 -5.67
C ALA A 533 4.86 8.71 -4.57
N TRP A 534 5.11 9.68 -3.69
CA TRP A 534 6.00 9.49 -2.55
C TRP A 534 5.51 8.43 -1.57
N ALA A 535 4.20 8.33 -1.33
CA ALA A 535 3.60 7.27 -0.51
C ALA A 535 3.94 5.86 -1.03
N LEU A 536 3.76 5.63 -2.34
CA LEU A 536 4.08 4.35 -2.96
C LEU A 536 5.58 4.05 -2.92
N HIS A 537 6.42 5.02 -3.31
CA HIS A 537 7.87 4.87 -3.25
C HIS A 537 8.38 4.59 -1.83
N ASN A 538 7.82 5.26 -0.82
CA ASN A 538 8.24 5.04 0.56
C ASN A 538 7.83 3.65 1.07
N ALA A 539 6.63 3.19 0.73
CA ALA A 539 6.19 1.83 1.00
C ALA A 539 7.14 0.79 0.38
N SER A 540 7.55 1.00 -0.88
CA SER A 540 8.48 0.13 -1.60
C SER A 540 9.78 -0.14 -0.85
N TYR A 541 10.48 0.91 -0.43
CA TYR A 541 11.78 0.72 0.20
C TYR A 541 11.66 0.32 1.69
N HIS A 542 10.54 0.62 2.35
CA HIS A 542 10.22 0.08 3.66
C HIS A 542 9.95 -1.44 3.61
N LEU A 543 9.24 -1.93 2.58
CA LEU A 543 9.06 -3.36 2.34
C LEU A 543 10.40 -4.07 2.11
N PHE A 544 11.30 -3.44 1.32
CA PHE A 544 12.64 -3.96 1.10
C PHE A 544 13.45 -4.06 2.39
N PHE A 545 13.50 -2.99 3.19
CA PHE A 545 14.22 -2.99 4.48
C PHE A 545 13.55 -3.80 5.58
N SER A 546 12.26 -4.12 5.46
CA SER A 546 11.54 -5.03 6.36
C SER A 546 11.54 -6.48 5.90
N SER A 547 12.42 -6.83 4.96
CA SER A 547 12.68 -8.21 4.50
C SER A 547 11.47 -8.92 3.89
N ARG A 548 10.60 -8.18 3.18
CA ARG A 548 9.54 -8.79 2.36
C ARG A 548 10.18 -9.79 1.39
N GLU A 549 9.55 -10.95 1.23
CA GLU A 549 9.99 -11.98 0.28
C GLU A 549 10.15 -11.36 -1.11
N LEU A 550 11.35 -11.47 -1.68
CA LEU A 550 11.75 -10.74 -2.89
C LEU A 550 10.86 -11.02 -4.11
N PRO A 551 10.37 -12.25 -4.37
CA PRO A 551 9.46 -12.49 -5.49
C PRO A 551 8.11 -11.75 -5.34
N ILE A 552 7.59 -11.65 -4.12
CA ILE A 552 6.36 -10.90 -3.83
C ILE A 552 6.64 -9.41 -3.95
N LEU A 553 7.75 -8.95 -3.37
CA LEU A 553 8.17 -7.56 -3.43
C LEU A 553 8.35 -7.09 -4.88
N GLN A 554 8.96 -7.88 -5.75
CA GLN A 554 9.13 -7.56 -7.17
C GLN A 554 7.78 -7.25 -7.85
N GLN A 555 6.74 -8.06 -7.60
CA GLN A 555 5.39 -7.83 -8.14
C GLN A 555 4.73 -6.56 -7.58
N GLU A 556 4.93 -6.29 -6.29
CA GLU A 556 4.45 -5.07 -5.62
C GLU A 556 5.13 -3.83 -6.22
N LEU A 557 6.46 -3.85 -6.39
CA LEU A 557 7.25 -2.77 -6.98
C LEU A 557 6.88 -2.48 -8.44
N GLU A 558 6.62 -3.49 -9.26
CA GLU A 558 6.14 -3.31 -10.63
C GLU A 558 4.74 -2.69 -10.69
N THR A 559 3.88 -3.05 -9.74
CA THR A 559 2.54 -2.46 -9.60
C THR A 559 2.63 -0.99 -9.22
N TYR A 560 3.48 -0.66 -8.24
CA TYR A 560 3.71 0.73 -7.82
C TYR A 560 4.39 1.55 -8.90
N THR A 561 5.37 1.00 -9.63
CA THR A 561 6.02 1.63 -10.79
C THR A 561 4.99 2.04 -11.83
N ARG A 562 4.06 1.13 -12.20
CA ARG A 562 2.97 1.44 -13.15
C ARG A 562 2.03 2.51 -12.63
N ALA A 563 1.71 2.51 -11.34
CA ALA A 563 0.87 3.53 -10.72
C ALA A 563 1.54 4.91 -10.73
N ILE A 564 2.80 5.00 -10.32
CA ILE A 564 3.60 6.23 -10.32
C ILE A 564 3.76 6.78 -11.75
N TYR A 565 4.00 5.90 -12.73
CA TYR A 565 4.10 6.28 -14.14
C TYR A 565 2.80 6.94 -14.66
N LYS A 566 1.63 6.38 -14.32
CA LYS A 566 0.32 6.93 -14.74
C LYS A 566 0.07 8.35 -14.24
N ILE A 567 0.57 8.70 -13.05
CA ILE A 567 0.42 10.03 -12.46
C ILE A 567 1.58 11.00 -12.81
N LYS A 568 2.49 10.57 -13.72
CA LYS A 568 3.57 11.37 -14.32
C LYS A 568 4.53 12.00 -13.29
N GLN A 569 4.92 11.25 -12.25
CA GLN A 569 5.88 11.70 -11.24
C GLN A 569 7.25 11.04 -11.46
N GLU A 570 8.14 11.70 -12.21
CA GLU A 570 9.41 11.14 -12.69
C GLU A 570 10.41 10.86 -11.57
N ALA A 571 10.61 11.77 -10.61
CA ALA A 571 11.57 11.58 -9.52
C ALA A 571 11.22 10.36 -8.64
N ALA A 572 9.96 10.23 -8.25
CA ALA A 572 9.47 9.08 -7.49
C ALA A 572 9.59 7.76 -8.29
N LEU A 573 9.35 7.82 -9.62
CA LEU A 573 9.49 6.67 -10.51
C LEU A 573 10.94 6.16 -10.54
N ILE A 574 11.89 7.06 -10.79
CA ILE A 574 13.32 6.74 -10.81
C ILE A 574 13.75 6.13 -9.46
N TYR A 575 13.32 6.73 -8.36
CA TYR A 575 13.73 6.24 -7.04
C TYR A 575 13.16 4.85 -6.76
N ASN A 576 11.94 4.57 -7.21
CA ASN A 576 11.33 3.25 -7.11
C ASN A 576 12.03 2.21 -7.99
N GLN A 577 12.46 2.62 -9.19
CA GLN A 577 13.21 1.79 -10.14
C GLN A 577 14.58 1.37 -9.58
N ILE A 578 15.27 2.23 -8.83
CA ILE A 578 16.53 1.88 -8.14
C ILE A 578 16.33 0.68 -7.20
N PHE A 579 15.26 0.67 -6.39
CA PHE A 579 14.95 -0.46 -5.51
C PHE A 579 14.46 -1.69 -6.27
N SER A 580 13.68 -1.49 -7.34
CA SER A 580 13.25 -2.59 -8.23
C SER A 580 14.45 -3.30 -8.84
N GLN A 581 15.47 -2.55 -9.28
CA GLN A 581 16.70 -3.13 -9.79
C GLN A 581 17.51 -3.85 -8.71
N ALA A 582 17.59 -3.31 -7.49
CA ALA A 582 18.28 -3.98 -6.39
C ALA A 582 17.60 -5.32 -6.00
N VAL A 583 16.26 -5.39 -6.05
CA VAL A 583 15.50 -6.63 -5.85
C VAL A 583 15.78 -7.62 -6.99
N SER A 584 15.76 -7.16 -8.25
CA SER A 584 16.11 -7.98 -9.41
C SER A 584 17.51 -8.58 -9.30
N ASN A 585 18.50 -7.79 -8.86
CA ASN A 585 19.89 -8.25 -8.66
C ASN A 585 20.03 -9.35 -7.58
N LEU A 586 19.09 -9.42 -6.63
CA LEU A 586 19.08 -10.47 -5.60
C LEU A 586 18.32 -11.72 -6.06
N LEU A 587 17.35 -11.57 -6.95
CA LEU A 587 16.58 -12.67 -7.55
C LEU A 587 17.36 -13.41 -8.64
N GLU A 588 18.09 -12.68 -9.48
CA GLU A 588 18.75 -13.24 -10.67
C GLU A 588 20.27 -13.30 -10.50
N PHE A 589 20.87 -14.39 -10.98
CA PHE A 589 22.33 -14.53 -10.96
C PHE A 589 22.97 -13.57 -11.98
N SER A 590 23.93 -12.78 -11.51
CA SER A 590 24.78 -11.89 -12.31
C SER A 590 26.24 -12.05 -11.89
N GLU A 591 27.17 -11.87 -12.84
CA GLU A 591 28.60 -11.82 -12.55
C GLU A 591 29.00 -10.56 -11.75
N THR A 592 28.19 -9.50 -11.82
CA THR A 592 28.43 -8.22 -11.12
C THR A 592 27.19 -7.79 -10.33
N PRO A 593 26.82 -8.53 -9.27
CA PRO A 593 25.54 -8.36 -8.59
C PRO A 593 25.39 -7.03 -7.83
N SER A 594 26.47 -6.29 -7.57
CA SER A 594 26.42 -4.95 -6.97
C SER A 594 26.23 -3.80 -7.96
N ARG A 595 26.32 -4.06 -9.27
CA ARG A 595 26.02 -3.05 -10.30
C ARG A 595 24.53 -3.01 -10.56
N LEU A 596 23.92 -1.83 -10.38
CA LEU A 596 22.50 -1.63 -10.66
C LEU A 596 22.31 -1.41 -12.16
N THR A 597 22.44 -2.47 -12.93
CA THR A 597 22.28 -2.49 -14.38
C THR A 597 21.30 -3.59 -14.77
N GLY A 598 20.12 -3.19 -15.27
CA GLY A 598 19.12 -4.11 -15.79
C GLY A 598 17.90 -3.38 -16.34
N ASP A 599 16.79 -4.11 -16.48
CA ASP A 599 15.58 -3.63 -17.15
C ASP A 599 14.88 -2.47 -16.42
N PHE A 600 15.08 -2.36 -15.10
CA PHE A 600 14.43 -1.32 -14.30
C PHE A 600 15.28 -0.06 -14.17
N TYR A 601 16.60 -0.21 -14.02
CA TYR A 601 17.53 0.91 -13.82
C TYR A 601 18.92 0.57 -14.37
N ASN A 602 19.55 1.56 -15.01
CA ASN A 602 20.92 1.46 -15.52
C ASN A 602 21.81 2.56 -14.90
N GLU A 603 22.68 2.17 -13.97
CA GLU A 603 23.58 3.11 -13.29
C GLU A 603 24.60 3.77 -14.22
N GLU A 604 24.99 3.14 -15.34
CA GLU A 604 25.97 3.71 -16.27
C GLU A 604 25.41 4.92 -17.04
N GLU A 605 24.09 4.94 -17.25
CA GLU A 605 23.39 6.02 -17.94
C GLU A 605 22.82 7.07 -16.98
N MET A 606 22.21 6.60 -15.88
CA MET A 606 21.44 7.46 -14.98
C MET A 606 22.28 8.14 -13.90
N LEU A 607 23.31 7.48 -13.37
CA LEU A 607 24.13 8.04 -12.30
C LEU A 607 24.90 9.32 -12.73
N PRO A 608 25.50 9.41 -13.94
CA PRO A 608 26.05 10.66 -14.43
C PRO A 608 25.03 11.79 -14.50
N SER A 609 23.78 11.48 -14.85
CA SER A 609 22.68 12.44 -14.92
C SER A 609 22.29 12.95 -13.53
N HIS A 610 22.21 12.06 -12.53
CA HIS A 610 21.96 12.45 -11.13
C HIS A 610 23.06 13.34 -10.56
N LEU A 611 24.33 13.03 -10.87
CA LEU A 611 25.48 13.85 -10.48
C LEU A 611 25.44 15.23 -11.14
N ALA A 612 25.10 15.31 -12.43
CA ALA A 612 24.97 16.57 -13.15
C ALA A 612 23.80 17.43 -12.62
N ALA A 613 22.70 16.80 -12.21
CA ALA A 613 21.54 17.46 -11.61
C ALA A 613 21.75 17.80 -10.12
N ASN A 614 22.84 17.34 -9.49
CA ASN A 614 23.07 17.42 -8.05
C ASN A 614 21.91 16.82 -7.22
N ASP A 615 21.31 15.72 -7.70
CA ASP A 615 20.25 15.00 -7.01
C ASP A 615 20.84 14.11 -5.91
N GLY A 616 21.09 14.71 -4.75
CA GLY A 616 21.66 14.01 -3.60
C GLY A 616 20.81 12.86 -3.07
N VAL A 617 19.48 12.88 -3.28
CA VAL A 617 18.57 11.81 -2.83
C VAL A 617 18.72 10.58 -3.72
N ALA A 618 18.73 10.76 -5.05
CA ALA A 618 18.99 9.67 -6.00
C ALA A 618 20.35 9.04 -5.74
N ILE A 619 21.40 9.86 -5.61
CA ILE A 619 22.77 9.39 -5.38
C ILE A 619 22.85 8.57 -4.09
N ALA A 620 22.28 9.05 -2.98
CA ALA A 620 22.24 8.29 -1.72
C ALA A 620 21.51 6.95 -1.87
N LYS A 621 20.39 6.90 -2.62
CA LYS A 621 19.61 5.69 -2.89
C LYS A 621 20.31 4.69 -3.80
N VAL A 622 21.05 5.14 -4.82
CA VAL A 622 21.89 4.27 -5.65
C VAL A 622 22.96 3.63 -4.78
N TYR A 623 23.75 4.46 -4.08
CA TYR A 623 24.92 3.95 -3.35
C TYR A 623 24.55 3.16 -2.10
N ILE A 624 23.40 3.39 -1.43
CA ILE A 624 22.97 2.53 -0.33
C ILE A 624 22.63 1.11 -0.83
N ASN A 625 21.97 0.99 -1.98
CA ASN A 625 21.68 -0.32 -2.57
C ASN A 625 22.98 -1.00 -3.04
N LYS A 626 23.90 -0.26 -3.68
CA LYS A 626 25.23 -0.77 -4.00
C LYS A 626 26.00 -1.24 -2.75
N LEU A 627 25.97 -0.47 -1.66
CA LEU A 627 26.62 -0.83 -0.39
C LEU A 627 26.07 -2.16 0.16
N ILE A 628 24.76 -2.33 0.18
CA ILE A 628 24.11 -3.58 0.64
C ILE A 628 24.54 -4.74 -0.25
N LEU A 629 24.42 -4.60 -1.58
CA LEU A 629 24.76 -5.65 -2.53
C LEU A 629 26.25 -5.99 -2.48
N SER A 630 27.15 -5.00 -2.58
CA SER A 630 28.61 -5.23 -2.49
C SER A 630 29.00 -5.88 -1.17
N TYR A 631 28.34 -5.55 -0.05
CA TYR A 631 28.60 -6.23 1.22
C TYR A 631 28.14 -7.69 1.20
N LEU A 632 26.91 -7.95 0.74
CA LEU A 632 26.35 -9.31 0.64
C LEU A 632 27.17 -10.21 -0.30
N PHE A 633 27.63 -9.69 -1.44
CA PHE A 633 28.44 -10.44 -2.41
C PHE A 633 29.95 -10.37 -2.14
N GLU A 634 30.35 -9.81 -1.00
CA GLU A 634 31.74 -9.73 -0.53
C GLU A 634 32.70 -8.92 -1.41
N GLU A 635 32.17 -7.98 -2.17
CA GLU A 635 32.89 -6.98 -2.97
C GLU A 635 33.29 -5.79 -2.08
N TYR A 636 34.07 -6.07 -1.03
CA TYR A 636 34.33 -5.11 0.06
C TYR A 636 35.03 -3.82 -0.34
N HIS A 637 35.74 -3.81 -1.48
CA HIS A 637 36.36 -2.59 -2.02
C HIS A 637 35.28 -1.59 -2.48
N GLU A 638 34.31 -2.06 -3.25
CA GLU A 638 33.19 -1.25 -3.77
C GLU A 638 32.26 -0.83 -2.64
N ALA A 639 32.07 -1.69 -1.64
CA ALA A 639 31.35 -1.34 -0.42
C ALA A 639 32.02 -0.16 0.32
N HIS A 640 33.35 -0.19 0.48
CA HIS A 640 34.11 0.90 1.12
C HIS A 640 34.09 2.21 0.31
N GLU A 641 34.15 2.14 -1.02
CA GLU A 641 33.98 3.33 -1.87
C GLU A 641 32.58 3.94 -1.75
N SER A 642 31.55 3.09 -1.74
CA SER A 642 30.15 3.52 -1.60
C SER A 642 29.91 4.27 -0.29
N VAL A 643 30.53 3.82 0.82
CA VAL A 643 30.46 4.51 2.12
C VAL A 643 30.91 5.97 1.99
N GLY A 644 32.08 6.22 1.42
CA GLY A 644 32.63 7.58 1.30
C GLY A 644 31.82 8.51 0.39
N ILE A 645 30.99 7.95 -0.49
CA ILE A 645 30.09 8.72 -1.34
C ILE A 645 28.79 9.02 -0.59
N ILE A 646 28.17 8.03 0.06
CA ILE A 646 26.93 8.21 0.83
C ILE A 646 27.13 9.24 1.94
N GLU A 647 28.27 9.24 2.63
CA GLU A 647 28.56 10.22 3.69
C GLU A 647 28.41 11.68 3.24
N LYS A 648 28.73 11.98 1.97
CA LYS A 648 28.61 13.33 1.40
C LYS A 648 27.15 13.75 1.18
N TYR A 649 26.25 12.77 1.00
CA TYR A 649 24.85 12.98 0.66
C TYR A 649 23.88 12.53 1.77
N LEU A 650 24.39 12.03 2.91
CA LEU A 650 23.56 11.52 4.01
C LEU A 650 22.58 12.57 4.55
N ALA A 651 22.96 13.85 4.50
CA ALA A 651 22.10 14.96 4.88
C ALA A 651 20.82 15.07 4.03
N CYS A 652 20.84 14.61 2.77
CA CYS A 652 19.68 14.63 1.87
C CYS A 652 18.63 13.56 2.21
N VAL A 653 18.99 12.54 2.99
CA VAL A 653 18.08 11.45 3.42
C VAL A 653 17.91 11.39 4.93
N THR A 654 18.12 12.54 5.59
CA THR A 654 18.01 12.70 7.05
C THR A 654 16.66 12.20 7.58
N ALA A 655 16.66 11.68 8.81
CA ALA A 655 15.51 11.10 9.52
C ALA A 655 14.88 9.85 8.89
N SER A 656 15.21 9.48 7.66
CA SER A 656 14.67 8.27 7.00
C SER A 656 15.35 6.99 7.50
N THR A 657 14.73 5.84 7.19
CA THR A 657 15.28 4.52 7.53
C THR A 657 16.61 4.20 6.83
N ILE A 658 16.99 4.95 5.79
CA ILE A 658 18.31 4.83 5.14
C ILE A 658 19.45 5.15 6.11
N VAL A 659 19.27 6.10 7.05
CA VAL A 659 20.34 6.52 7.96
C VAL A 659 20.76 5.38 8.90
N PRO A 660 19.85 4.69 9.62
CA PRO A 660 20.21 3.50 10.38
C PRO A 660 20.86 2.40 9.54
N VAL A 661 20.31 2.10 8.35
CA VAL A 661 20.86 1.07 7.45
C VAL A 661 22.29 1.42 7.02
N PHE A 662 22.56 2.68 6.69
CA PHE A 662 23.91 3.15 6.38
C PHE A 662 24.88 2.96 7.56
N ASN A 663 24.50 3.37 8.78
CA ASN A 663 25.37 3.25 9.96
C ASN A 663 25.68 1.78 10.30
N PHE A 664 24.71 0.89 10.06
CA PHE A 664 24.87 -0.55 10.21
C PHE A 664 25.91 -1.11 9.21
N TYR A 665 25.69 -0.92 7.91
CA TYR A 665 26.60 -1.45 6.89
C TYR A 665 27.97 -0.77 6.87
N ASP A 666 28.07 0.55 7.11
CA ASP A 666 29.37 1.22 7.27
C ASP A 666 30.17 0.57 8.41
N SER A 667 29.57 0.37 9.58
CA SER A 667 30.25 -0.27 10.70
C SER A 667 30.76 -1.66 10.35
N LEU A 668 29.95 -2.47 9.66
CA LEU A 668 30.36 -3.79 9.21
C LEU A 668 31.51 -3.73 8.18
N VAL A 669 31.47 -2.82 7.22
CA VAL A 669 32.55 -2.60 6.24
C VAL A 669 33.85 -2.19 6.94
N GLN A 670 33.80 -1.25 7.89
CA GLN A 670 34.98 -0.83 8.65
C GLN A 670 35.61 -2.01 9.42
N LEU A 671 34.79 -2.86 10.04
CA LEU A 671 35.25 -4.03 10.79
C LEU A 671 35.86 -5.13 9.90
N ILE A 672 35.47 -5.22 8.63
CA ILE A 672 36.10 -6.13 7.67
C ILE A 672 37.51 -5.69 7.29
N VAL A 673 37.74 -4.38 7.16
CA VAL A 673 39.06 -3.83 6.80
C VAL A 673 40.02 -3.84 8.00
N TYR A 674 39.50 -3.74 9.22
CA TYR A 674 40.27 -3.63 10.47
C TYR A 674 41.46 -4.60 10.63
N PRO A 675 41.34 -5.92 10.36
CA PRO A 675 42.47 -6.86 10.52
C PRO A 675 43.66 -6.53 9.61
N LYS A 676 43.40 -5.96 8.43
CA LYS A 676 44.42 -5.60 7.42
C LYS A 676 44.98 -4.18 7.60
N SER A 677 44.38 -3.37 8.47
CA SER A 677 44.76 -1.97 8.71
C SER A 677 45.96 -1.81 9.64
N THR A 678 46.66 -0.68 9.49
CA THR A 678 47.73 -0.24 10.42
C THR A 678 47.17 0.11 11.80
N LYS A 679 48.03 0.23 12.82
CA LYS A 679 47.60 0.54 14.20
C LYS A 679 46.82 1.85 14.32
N ASP A 680 47.19 2.88 13.56
CA ASP A 680 46.51 4.17 13.62
C ASP A 680 45.16 4.11 12.89
N GLN A 681 45.11 3.52 11.70
CA GLN A 681 43.86 3.25 10.98
C GLN A 681 42.87 2.40 11.81
N ARG A 682 43.37 1.42 12.58
CA ARG A 682 42.53 0.62 13.49
C ARG A 682 41.86 1.46 14.56
N LYS A 683 42.54 2.49 15.10
CA LYS A 683 41.94 3.41 16.07
C LYS A 683 40.85 4.25 15.42
N ASP A 684 41.09 4.75 14.21
CA ASP A 684 40.12 5.55 13.47
C ASP A 684 38.86 4.72 13.12
N ILE A 685 39.06 3.47 12.68
CA ILE A 685 37.97 2.50 12.45
C ILE A 685 37.15 2.31 13.73
N LEU A 686 37.79 2.00 14.86
CA LEU A 686 37.05 1.77 16.11
C LEU A 686 36.36 3.04 16.61
N TRP A 687 36.97 4.22 16.42
CA TRP A 687 36.33 5.49 16.74
C TRP A 687 35.04 5.67 15.94
N LYS A 688 35.09 5.41 14.63
CA LYS A 688 33.93 5.51 13.73
C LYS A 688 32.84 4.48 14.07
N VAL A 689 33.21 3.21 14.24
CA VAL A 689 32.27 2.13 14.66
C VAL A 689 31.62 2.47 16.00
N ASN A 690 32.38 2.97 16.98
CA ASN A 690 31.81 3.36 18.27
C ASN A 690 30.86 4.57 18.16
N ALA A 691 31.14 5.51 17.26
CA ALA A 691 30.24 6.64 16.98
C ALA A 691 28.91 6.16 16.38
N ASN A 692 28.97 5.24 15.41
CA ASN A 692 27.79 4.62 14.81
C ASN A 692 27.00 3.80 15.83
N GLN A 693 27.67 2.99 16.64
CA GLN A 693 27.04 2.16 17.69
C GLN A 693 26.42 2.98 18.81
N LYS A 694 26.97 4.18 19.12
CA LYS A 694 26.32 5.11 20.06
C LYS A 694 24.96 5.57 19.53
N LYS A 695 24.87 5.91 18.24
CA LYS A 695 23.61 6.26 17.57
C LYS A 695 22.65 5.08 17.50
N MET A 696 23.14 3.92 17.02
CA MET A 696 22.34 2.70 16.91
C MET A 696 21.75 2.27 18.26
N LYS A 697 22.53 2.37 19.35
CA LYS A 697 22.06 2.09 20.70
C LYS A 697 20.97 3.06 21.14
N HIS A 698 21.12 4.35 20.86
CA HIS A 698 20.09 5.34 21.14
C HIS A 698 18.79 4.97 20.43
N TRP A 699 18.84 4.66 19.13
CA TRP A 699 17.68 4.24 18.36
C TRP A 699 17.06 2.93 18.86
N ALA A 700 17.87 1.94 19.23
CA ALA A 700 17.41 0.68 19.81
C ALA A 700 16.69 0.86 21.15
N MET A 701 17.00 1.91 21.93
CA MET A 701 16.22 2.23 23.13
C MET A 701 14.80 2.70 22.81
N HIS A 702 14.58 3.36 21.67
CA HIS A 702 13.26 3.86 21.27
C HIS A 702 12.46 2.85 20.42
N ALA A 703 13.14 2.06 19.58
CA ALA A 703 12.56 1.03 18.74
C ALA A 703 13.45 -0.23 18.68
N PRO A 704 13.49 -1.05 19.76
CA PRO A 704 14.32 -2.24 19.81
C PRO A 704 13.99 -3.25 18.71
N MET A 705 12.71 -3.39 18.36
CA MET A 705 12.22 -4.24 17.26
C MET A 705 12.88 -3.92 15.91
N ASN A 706 13.25 -2.66 15.65
CA ASN A 706 13.87 -2.28 14.37
C ASN A 706 15.41 -2.30 14.41
N TYR A 707 16.03 -2.07 15.58
CA TYR A 707 17.46 -1.69 15.64
C TYR A 707 18.32 -2.53 16.61
N GLN A 708 17.73 -3.27 17.56
CA GLN A 708 18.49 -4.00 18.57
C GLN A 708 19.36 -5.10 17.95
N HIS A 709 18.80 -5.90 17.04
CA HIS A 709 19.53 -6.95 16.34
C HIS A 709 20.70 -6.40 15.47
N LYS A 710 20.54 -5.20 14.88
CA LYS A 710 21.62 -4.51 14.15
C LYS A 710 22.75 -4.08 15.06
N TYR A 711 22.41 -3.51 16.22
CA TYR A 711 23.36 -3.13 17.25
C TYR A 711 24.16 -4.35 17.73
N ASP A 712 23.47 -5.45 18.03
CA ASP A 712 24.08 -6.68 18.55
C ASP A 712 25.01 -7.32 17.51
N LEU A 713 24.63 -7.34 16.23
CA LEU A 713 25.47 -7.91 15.17
C LEU A 713 26.77 -7.12 14.96
N VAL A 714 26.70 -5.79 15.01
CA VAL A 714 27.90 -4.94 14.91
C VAL A 714 28.79 -5.11 16.14
N GLU A 715 28.23 -5.19 17.37
CA GLU A 715 29.05 -5.51 18.54
C GLU A 715 29.64 -6.92 18.46
N ALA A 716 28.96 -7.90 17.85
CA ALA A 716 29.50 -9.25 17.64
C ALA A 716 30.74 -9.22 16.73
N GLU A 717 30.65 -8.54 15.58
CA GLU A 717 31.78 -8.36 14.66
C GLU A 717 32.92 -7.55 15.29
N LYS A 718 32.60 -6.53 16.10
CA LYS A 718 33.59 -5.76 16.85
C LYS A 718 34.29 -6.62 17.90
N ALA A 719 33.55 -7.43 18.66
CA ALA A 719 34.11 -8.39 19.62
C ALA A 719 35.01 -9.41 18.91
N ARG A 720 34.59 -9.91 17.74
CA ARG A 720 35.40 -10.81 16.89
C ARG A 720 36.74 -10.20 16.53
N VAL A 721 36.79 -8.99 15.98
CA VAL A 721 38.06 -8.38 15.55
C VAL A 721 38.97 -7.96 16.71
N LEU A 722 38.40 -7.81 17.91
CA LEU A 722 39.12 -7.55 19.15
C LEU A 722 39.56 -8.83 19.88
N GLY A 723 39.18 -10.02 19.40
CA GLY A 723 39.53 -11.31 20.01
C GLY A 723 38.72 -11.64 21.28
N GLN A 724 37.54 -11.04 21.44
CA GLN A 724 36.63 -11.24 22.57
C GLN A 724 35.62 -12.35 22.26
N ASP A 725 36.12 -13.58 22.13
CA ASP A 725 35.38 -14.67 21.48
C ASP A 725 34.06 -15.06 22.15
N LEU A 726 34.04 -15.18 23.48
CA LEU A 726 32.82 -15.54 24.22
C LEU A 726 31.74 -14.46 24.09
N VAL A 727 32.17 -13.19 24.01
CA VAL A 727 31.27 -12.05 23.82
C VAL A 727 30.73 -12.05 22.40
N ALA A 728 31.57 -12.33 21.40
CA ALA A 728 31.14 -12.46 20.00
C ALA A 728 30.10 -13.57 19.84
N MET A 729 30.32 -14.75 20.44
CA MET A 729 29.37 -15.87 20.39
C MET A 729 27.99 -15.51 20.93
N ASP A 730 27.92 -14.93 22.14
CA ASP A 730 26.68 -14.51 22.77
C ASP A 730 25.95 -13.43 21.95
N LEU A 731 26.69 -12.49 21.37
CA LEU A 731 26.12 -11.41 20.56
C LEU A 731 25.62 -11.88 19.19
N TYR A 732 26.27 -12.85 18.54
CA TYR A 732 25.72 -13.44 17.32
C TYR A 732 24.38 -14.13 17.58
N GLU A 733 24.26 -14.90 18.66
CA GLU A 733 22.99 -15.54 19.04
C GLU A 733 21.89 -14.52 19.32
N LYS A 734 22.22 -13.42 20.04
CA LYS A 734 21.27 -12.32 20.28
C LYS A 734 20.82 -11.64 18.99
N ALA A 735 21.76 -11.38 18.08
CA ALA A 735 21.44 -10.77 16.79
C ALA A 735 20.53 -11.67 15.95
N ILE A 736 20.83 -12.98 15.87
CA ILE A 736 20.02 -13.97 15.16
C ILE A 736 18.61 -14.06 15.77
N ALA A 737 18.52 -14.24 17.09
CA ALA A 737 17.24 -14.36 17.77
C ALA A 737 16.38 -13.09 17.61
N GLY A 738 16.99 -11.91 17.77
CA GLY A 738 16.29 -10.63 17.63
C GLY A 738 15.85 -10.33 16.20
N ALA A 739 16.66 -10.70 15.19
CA ALA A 739 16.27 -10.55 13.79
C ALA A 739 15.09 -11.49 13.44
N LYS A 740 15.14 -12.74 13.93
CA LYS A 740 14.09 -13.74 13.73
C LYS A 740 12.77 -13.35 14.41
N GLU A 741 12.82 -12.93 15.68
CA GLU A 741 11.65 -12.50 16.46
C GLU A 741 10.91 -11.33 15.79
N ASN A 742 11.66 -10.43 15.14
CA ASN A 742 11.11 -9.27 14.45
C ASN A 742 11.03 -9.46 12.91
N GLU A 743 11.19 -10.70 12.44
CA GLU A 743 10.99 -11.12 11.04
C GLU A 743 11.86 -10.35 10.02
N TYR A 744 13.10 -10.01 10.38
CA TYR A 744 14.10 -9.41 9.49
C TYR A 744 14.94 -10.49 8.78
N LEU A 745 14.33 -11.23 7.84
CA LEU A 745 14.93 -12.41 7.19
C LEU A 745 16.31 -12.16 6.57
N ASN A 746 16.52 -11.01 5.91
CA ASN A 746 17.80 -10.67 5.29
C ASN A 746 18.92 -10.49 6.33
N GLU A 747 18.58 -9.98 7.51
CA GLU A 747 19.54 -9.73 8.59
C GLU A 747 19.74 -10.95 9.49
N GLU A 748 18.71 -11.79 9.65
CA GLU A 748 18.85 -13.14 10.19
C GLU A 748 19.84 -13.95 9.35
N ALA A 749 19.65 -13.98 8.03
CA ALA A 749 20.54 -14.66 7.09
C ALA A 749 21.98 -14.13 7.17
N LEU A 750 22.14 -12.80 7.22
CA LEU A 750 23.45 -12.17 7.34
C LEU A 750 24.12 -12.48 8.69
N ALA A 751 23.38 -12.47 9.80
CA ALA A 751 23.90 -12.80 11.12
C ALA A 751 24.37 -14.26 11.19
N TYR A 752 23.60 -15.20 10.64
CA TYR A 752 24.03 -16.59 10.47
C TYR A 752 25.30 -16.71 9.61
N GLU A 753 25.39 -15.98 8.49
CA GLU A 753 26.58 -16.01 7.62
C GLU A 753 27.83 -15.48 8.34
N LEU A 754 27.71 -14.39 9.09
CA LEU A 754 28.82 -13.81 9.84
C LEU A 754 29.26 -14.72 11.00
N ALA A 755 28.31 -15.32 11.73
CA ALA A 755 28.60 -16.33 12.75
C ALA A 755 29.33 -17.54 12.14
N ALA A 756 28.89 -18.02 10.97
CA ALA A 756 29.58 -19.09 10.25
C ALA A 756 31.03 -18.71 9.90
N LYS A 757 31.26 -17.51 9.37
CA LYS A 757 32.61 -16.98 9.07
C LYS A 757 33.47 -16.88 10.33
N PHE A 758 32.90 -16.46 11.47
CA PHE A 758 33.58 -16.45 12.76
C PHE A 758 34.07 -17.85 13.17
N TYR A 759 33.19 -18.86 13.15
CA TYR A 759 33.55 -20.24 13.51
C TYR A 759 34.54 -20.87 12.52
N LEU A 760 34.43 -20.58 11.20
CA LEU A 760 35.40 -21.02 10.19
C LEU A 760 36.79 -20.45 10.46
N GLY A 761 36.88 -19.15 10.77
CA GLY A 761 38.15 -18.49 11.08
C GLY A 761 38.90 -19.09 12.28
N ARG A 762 38.20 -19.89 13.11
CA ARG A 762 38.74 -20.59 14.28
C ARG A 762 38.98 -22.08 14.05
N GLY A 763 38.74 -22.59 12.84
CA GLY A 763 38.87 -24.01 12.52
C GLY A 763 37.71 -24.89 13.06
N MET A 764 36.61 -24.29 13.53
CA MET A 764 35.44 -25.01 14.05
C MET A 764 34.46 -25.35 12.92
N ALA A 765 34.95 -26.07 11.91
CA ALA A 765 34.24 -26.29 10.64
C ALA A 765 32.84 -26.93 10.78
N LYS A 766 32.64 -27.84 11.74
CA LYS A 766 31.32 -28.47 11.96
C LYS A 766 30.27 -27.48 12.48
N ILE A 767 30.65 -26.60 13.40
CA ILE A 767 29.75 -25.58 13.93
C ILE A 767 29.43 -24.57 12.83
N ALA A 768 30.47 -24.10 12.13
CA ALA A 768 30.29 -23.21 10.99
C ALA A 768 29.36 -23.77 9.91
N GLN A 769 29.42 -25.08 9.62
CA GLN A 769 28.53 -25.71 8.66
C GLN A 769 27.05 -25.58 9.06
N THR A 770 26.73 -25.68 10.35
CA THR A 770 25.35 -25.49 10.84
C THR A 770 24.88 -24.06 10.57
N TYR A 771 25.63 -23.05 11.03
CA TYR A 771 25.27 -21.65 10.79
C TYR A 771 25.19 -21.31 9.30
N LEU A 772 26.07 -21.88 8.47
CA LEU A 772 26.06 -21.63 7.04
C LEU A 772 24.83 -22.25 6.34
N ARG A 773 24.33 -23.39 6.81
CA ARG A 773 23.09 -23.99 6.32
C ARG A 773 21.87 -23.16 6.71
N GLU A 774 21.84 -22.64 7.93
CA GLU A 774 20.77 -21.73 8.36
C GLU A 774 20.81 -20.41 7.58
N ALA A 775 22.00 -19.85 7.32
CA ALA A 775 22.16 -18.68 6.45
C ALA A 775 21.63 -18.94 5.03
N HIS A 776 22.00 -20.09 4.44
CA HIS A 776 21.53 -20.52 3.12
C HIS A 776 20.01 -20.65 3.09
N TYR A 777 19.42 -21.31 4.10
CA TYR A 777 17.97 -21.46 4.22
C TYR A 777 17.26 -20.11 4.37
N ALA A 778 17.77 -19.21 5.22
CA ALA A 778 17.17 -17.89 5.43
C ALA A 778 17.25 -16.99 4.17
N TYR A 779 18.38 -17.00 3.43
CA TYR A 779 18.45 -16.32 2.13
C TYR A 779 17.49 -16.93 1.10
N GLN A 780 17.31 -18.25 1.13
CA GLN A 780 16.36 -18.94 0.26
C GLN A 780 14.91 -18.55 0.60
N GLN A 781 14.54 -18.49 1.89
CA GLN A 781 13.21 -18.03 2.32
C GLN A 781 12.96 -16.57 1.95
N TRP A 782 13.96 -15.69 2.11
CA TRP A 782 13.86 -14.31 1.65
C TRP A 782 13.73 -14.21 0.13
N GLY A 783 14.19 -15.21 -0.62
CA GLY A 783 14.15 -15.26 -2.08
C GLY A 783 15.39 -14.68 -2.76
N ALA A 784 16.49 -14.46 -2.03
CA ALA A 784 17.74 -13.91 -2.57
C ALA A 784 18.57 -15.00 -3.28
N LEU A 785 18.02 -15.57 -4.35
CA LEU A 785 18.57 -16.72 -5.07
C LEU A 785 19.99 -16.46 -5.62
N ALA A 786 20.29 -15.23 -6.03
CA ALA A 786 21.64 -14.85 -6.45
C ALA A 786 22.66 -15.03 -5.32
N LYS A 787 22.27 -14.64 -4.09
CA LYS A 787 23.10 -14.78 -2.89
C LYS A 787 23.19 -16.24 -2.43
N VAL A 788 22.12 -17.02 -2.58
CA VAL A 788 22.12 -18.48 -2.35
C VAL A 788 23.15 -19.16 -3.27
N ASN A 789 23.08 -18.91 -4.58
CA ASN A 789 24.03 -19.43 -5.56
C ASN A 789 25.48 -19.00 -5.23
N HIS A 790 25.69 -17.75 -4.81
CA HIS A 790 27.00 -17.28 -4.38
C HIS A 790 27.54 -18.08 -3.17
N LEU A 791 26.71 -18.40 -2.18
CA LEU A 791 27.12 -19.23 -1.04
C LEU A 791 27.44 -20.68 -1.46
N GLU A 792 26.63 -21.28 -2.32
CA GLU A 792 26.85 -22.65 -2.82
C GLU A 792 28.17 -22.78 -3.59
N ASN A 793 28.47 -21.79 -4.45
CA ASN A 793 29.72 -21.74 -5.21
C ASN A 793 30.94 -21.53 -4.32
N LYS A 794 30.80 -20.75 -3.23
CA LYS A 794 31.90 -20.43 -2.33
C LYS A 794 32.19 -21.51 -1.30
N TYR A 795 31.16 -22.22 -0.86
CA TYR A 795 31.25 -23.25 0.18
C TYR A 795 30.67 -24.60 -0.26
N PRO A 796 31.07 -25.15 -1.41
CA PRO A 796 30.52 -26.39 -1.93
C PRO A 796 30.71 -27.55 -0.95
N GLN A 797 31.82 -27.59 -0.20
CA GLN A 797 32.09 -28.61 0.81
C GLN A 797 31.11 -28.63 1.99
N PHE A 798 30.43 -27.52 2.26
CA PHE A 798 29.50 -27.40 3.39
C PHE A 798 28.03 -27.47 2.96
N LEU A 799 27.74 -27.02 1.73
CA LEU A 799 26.41 -26.87 1.16
C LEU A 799 26.08 -27.87 0.05
N ALA A 800 27.05 -28.65 -0.45
CA ALA A 800 26.77 -29.69 -1.44
C ALA A 800 25.79 -30.72 -0.91
N SER A 801 24.61 -30.73 -1.53
CA SER A 801 23.67 -31.83 -1.54
C SER A 801 24.37 -33.04 -2.18
N LYS A 802 24.39 -34.20 -1.49
CA LYS A 802 24.83 -35.50 -2.05
C LYS A 802 23.82 -36.04 -3.08
N THR A 803 23.27 -35.16 -3.90
CA THR A 803 22.07 -35.36 -4.72
C THR A 803 22.24 -34.70 -6.09
N ALA A 804 23.46 -34.78 -6.64
CA ALA A 804 23.77 -34.40 -8.02
C ALA A 804 24.83 -35.33 -8.64
N SER A 805 24.67 -36.65 -8.42
CA SER A 805 25.41 -37.70 -9.16
C SER A 805 24.55 -38.96 -9.38
N ALA A 806 23.23 -38.81 -9.35
CA ALA A 806 22.29 -39.91 -9.59
C ALA A 806 21.03 -39.43 -10.30
N MET A 807 21.20 -38.73 -11.42
CA MET A 807 20.20 -38.61 -12.47
C MET A 807 20.92 -38.07 -13.71
N GLU A 808 20.60 -38.65 -14.87
CA GLU A 808 21.23 -38.46 -16.19
C GLU A 808 22.53 -39.22 -16.46
N ALA A 809 22.42 -40.54 -16.59
CA ALA A 809 22.89 -41.29 -17.77
C ALA A 809 22.60 -42.79 -17.58
N ASP A 810 21.44 -43.23 -18.07
CA ASP A 810 21.35 -44.27 -19.11
C ASP A 810 19.97 -44.92 -19.12
N ALA A 811 19.27 -44.65 -20.22
CA ALA A 811 18.42 -45.64 -20.81
C ALA A 811 19.28 -46.84 -21.22
N THR A 812 18.86 -48.02 -20.78
CA THR A 812 19.11 -49.34 -21.39
C THR A 812 20.53 -49.94 -21.42
N ILE A 813 20.67 -50.98 -20.60
CA ILE A 813 21.19 -52.33 -20.90
C ILE A 813 22.73 -52.56 -20.87
N SER A 814 23.07 -53.53 -20.00
CA SER A 814 24.09 -54.60 -20.11
C SER A 814 25.44 -54.50 -19.39
N ALA A 815 25.56 -55.41 -18.41
CA ALA A 815 26.58 -56.48 -18.33
C ALA A 815 27.94 -56.21 -17.62
N THR A 816 28.05 -56.81 -16.43
CA THR A 816 29.10 -57.72 -15.93
C THR A 816 30.58 -57.29 -15.92
N LYS A 817 31.19 -57.22 -14.72
CA LYS A 817 32.30 -58.09 -14.20
C LYS A 817 33.29 -57.38 -13.26
N MET A 818 33.37 -57.98 -12.07
CA MET A 818 34.56 -58.46 -11.34
C MET A 818 35.55 -57.51 -10.66
N VAL A 819 35.50 -57.64 -9.34
CA VAL A 819 36.57 -57.56 -8.34
C VAL A 819 37.70 -58.56 -8.60
N SER A 820 38.95 -58.14 -8.40
CA SER A 820 40.09 -58.84 -7.76
C SER A 820 41.33 -57.94 -7.97
N THR A 821 42.28 -57.75 -7.04
CA THR A 821 43.03 -58.69 -6.20
C THR A 821 43.87 -57.83 -5.23
N TRP A 822 44.37 -58.40 -4.11
CA TRP A 822 45.68 -58.16 -3.45
C TRP A 822 45.58 -58.50 -1.94
N THR A 823 45.88 -59.74 -1.61
CA THR A 823 46.42 -60.21 -0.32
C THR A 823 47.95 -60.31 -0.52
N THR A 824 48.86 -60.03 0.42
CA THR A 824 49.02 -60.58 1.77
C THR A 824 50.10 -59.76 2.51
N GLY A 825 49.87 -59.45 3.79
CA GLY A 825 50.86 -58.81 4.68
C GLY A 825 50.33 -58.12 5.94
N GLY A 826 49.02 -58.19 6.23
CA GLY A 826 48.38 -57.29 7.21
C GLY A 826 47.88 -57.90 8.52
N SER A 827 48.20 -59.14 8.88
CA SER A 827 47.48 -59.82 9.97
C SER A 827 47.64 -59.20 11.37
N GLU A 828 48.76 -58.52 11.67
CA GLU A 828 48.95 -57.83 12.97
C GLU A 828 48.55 -56.35 12.92
N TRP A 829 48.55 -55.72 11.74
CA TRP A 829 48.17 -54.31 11.57
C TRP A 829 46.66 -54.11 11.29
N LEU A 830 45.97 -55.16 10.86
CA LEU A 830 44.51 -55.18 10.70
C LEU A 830 43.78 -55.17 12.05
N ASP A 831 44.38 -55.71 13.10
CA ASP A 831 43.76 -55.79 14.43
C ASP A 831 43.86 -54.46 15.22
N LEU A 832 44.94 -53.69 15.05
CA LEU A 832 45.05 -52.37 15.69
C LEU A 832 44.12 -51.32 15.03
N ASN A 833 43.91 -51.40 13.71
CA ASN A 833 43.00 -50.50 12.99
C ASN A 833 41.52 -50.79 13.25
N SER A 834 41.14 -52.06 13.44
CA SER A 834 39.78 -52.41 13.88
C SER A 834 39.54 -51.90 15.31
N LEU A 835 40.53 -52.05 16.19
CA LEU A 835 40.51 -51.53 17.57
C LEU A 835 40.45 -50.00 17.65
N MET A 836 41.23 -49.28 16.85
CA MET A 836 41.17 -47.82 16.80
C MET A 836 39.82 -47.32 16.25
N LYS A 837 39.25 -47.98 15.24
CA LYS A 837 37.89 -47.68 14.75
C LYS A 837 36.81 -47.95 15.79
N ALA A 838 36.93 -49.03 16.55
CA ALA A 838 36.02 -49.35 17.64
C ALA A 838 36.08 -48.28 18.74
N ALA A 839 37.30 -47.91 19.20
CA ALA A 839 37.50 -46.85 20.18
C ALA A 839 37.00 -45.47 19.69
N GLN A 840 37.22 -45.14 18.41
CA GLN A 840 36.77 -43.87 17.83
C GLN A 840 35.25 -43.81 17.62
N THR A 841 34.62 -44.96 17.35
CA THR A 841 33.15 -45.09 17.28
C THR A 841 32.52 -44.90 18.66
N LEU A 842 33.17 -45.39 19.72
CA LEU A 842 32.76 -45.20 21.11
C LEU A 842 32.99 -43.77 21.61
N SER A 843 34.00 -43.06 21.12
CA SER A 843 34.28 -41.66 21.48
C SER A 843 33.26 -40.67 20.88
N GLY A 844 32.62 -41.02 19.75
CA GLY A 844 31.62 -40.19 19.09
C GLY A 844 30.16 -40.38 19.56
N GLU A 845 29.89 -41.35 20.44
CA GLU A 845 28.55 -41.66 20.91
C GLU A 845 28.24 -40.90 22.21
N ILE A 846 27.30 -39.96 22.13
CA ILE A 846 26.94 -39.06 23.24
C ILE A 846 25.76 -39.63 24.06
N VAL A 847 24.98 -40.55 23.46
CA VAL A 847 23.84 -41.18 24.10
C VAL A 847 24.31 -42.36 24.95
N LEU A 848 24.16 -42.25 26.28
CA LEU A 848 24.67 -43.23 27.24
C LEU A 848 24.19 -44.67 26.95
N SER A 849 22.91 -44.90 26.65
CA SER A 849 22.40 -46.25 26.37
C SER A 849 23.06 -46.91 25.15
N ARG A 850 23.19 -46.17 24.05
CA ARG A 850 23.85 -46.66 22.82
C ARG A 850 25.34 -46.85 23.00
N LEU A 851 25.96 -45.98 23.79
CA LEU A 851 27.37 -46.11 24.15
C LEU A 851 27.61 -47.42 24.92
N LEU A 852 26.78 -47.70 25.94
CA LEU A 852 26.87 -48.91 26.75
C LEU A 852 26.61 -50.19 25.93
N GLU A 853 25.64 -50.15 25.00
CA GLU A 853 25.33 -51.29 24.12
C GLU A 853 26.52 -51.62 23.20
N LYS A 854 27.03 -50.61 22.48
CA LYS A 854 28.17 -50.76 21.58
C LYS A 854 29.42 -51.18 22.34
N MET A 855 29.65 -50.61 23.53
CA MET A 855 30.77 -50.95 24.40
C MET A 855 30.74 -52.42 24.78
N MET A 856 29.62 -52.93 25.30
CA MET A 856 29.53 -54.31 25.76
C MET A 856 29.73 -55.31 24.62
N ARG A 857 29.20 -55.01 23.43
CA ARG A 857 29.40 -55.86 22.24
C ARG A 857 30.89 -55.93 21.86
N ILE A 858 31.54 -54.77 21.74
CA ILE A 858 32.97 -54.67 21.42
C ILE A 858 33.83 -55.40 22.47
N VAL A 859 33.53 -55.21 23.76
CA VAL A 859 34.31 -55.81 24.85
C VAL A 859 34.13 -57.32 24.90
N ILE A 860 32.91 -57.84 24.76
CA ILE A 860 32.64 -59.29 24.79
C ILE A 860 33.32 -59.99 23.60
N GLU A 861 33.18 -59.43 22.40
CA GLU A 861 33.78 -59.96 21.17
C GLU A 861 35.31 -59.97 21.22
N ASN A 862 35.93 -58.86 21.64
CA ASN A 862 37.40 -58.74 21.65
C ASN A 862 38.06 -59.47 22.83
N ALA A 863 37.38 -59.56 23.99
CA ALA A 863 37.89 -60.29 25.15
C ALA A 863 37.77 -61.82 24.99
N GLY A 864 36.91 -62.29 24.07
CA GLY A 864 36.50 -63.69 24.01
C GLY A 864 35.70 -64.11 25.25
N ALA A 865 34.91 -63.20 25.81
CA ALA A 865 34.01 -63.49 26.92
C ALA A 865 32.68 -64.07 26.39
N GLU A 866 32.02 -64.89 27.19
CA GLU A 866 30.68 -65.41 26.91
C GLU A 866 29.61 -64.52 27.55
N THR A 867 29.89 -64.00 28.75
CA THR A 867 29.02 -63.08 29.47
C THR A 867 29.83 -61.89 29.98
N GLY A 868 29.26 -60.70 29.91
CA GLY A 868 29.87 -59.48 30.46
C GLY A 868 28.89 -58.62 31.23
N PHE A 869 29.38 -58.00 32.30
CA PHE A 869 28.68 -57.04 33.14
C PHE A 869 29.50 -55.77 33.30
N LEU A 870 28.84 -54.63 33.15
CA LEU A 870 29.39 -53.32 33.44
C LEU A 870 28.70 -52.72 34.65
N LEU A 871 29.50 -52.29 35.61
CA LEU A 871 29.04 -51.64 36.84
C LEU A 871 29.51 -50.20 36.87
N LEU A 872 28.61 -49.26 37.09
CA LEU A 872 28.95 -47.84 37.26
C LEU A 872 28.61 -47.37 38.67
N ASN A 873 29.39 -46.41 39.16
CA ASN A 873 29.15 -45.81 40.46
C ASN A 873 28.07 -44.74 40.36
N GLN A 874 26.98 -44.88 41.11
CA GLN A 874 25.94 -43.87 41.27
C GLN A 874 25.72 -43.61 42.76
N HIS A 875 25.98 -42.38 43.23
CA HIS A 875 25.81 -41.98 44.63
C HIS A 875 26.52 -42.93 45.64
N ASP A 876 27.82 -43.17 45.41
CA ASP A 876 28.69 -44.03 46.23
C ASP A 876 28.28 -45.52 46.33
N ASN A 877 27.45 -46.01 45.40
CA ASN A 877 27.10 -47.41 45.28
C ASN A 877 27.24 -47.90 43.83
N LEU A 878 27.75 -49.13 43.65
CA LEU A 878 27.88 -49.75 42.34
C LEU A 878 26.58 -50.41 41.90
N PHE A 879 26.12 -50.06 40.69
CA PHE A 879 24.96 -50.66 40.04
C PHE A 879 25.36 -51.28 38.71
N ILE A 880 24.71 -52.39 38.34
CA ILE A 880 24.86 -53.00 37.01
C ILE A 880 24.09 -52.14 36.01
N GLU A 881 24.83 -51.53 35.09
CA GLU A 881 24.32 -50.60 34.07
C GLU A 881 24.34 -51.20 32.67
N ALA A 882 25.09 -52.29 32.44
CA ALA A 882 24.95 -53.07 31.22
C ALA A 882 25.27 -54.55 31.43
N GLN A 883 24.55 -55.41 30.72
CA GLN A 883 24.77 -56.85 30.67
C GLN A 883 24.67 -57.35 29.23
N GLY A 884 25.66 -58.10 28.77
CA GLY A 884 25.68 -58.72 27.45
C GLY A 884 26.07 -60.20 27.50
N HIS A 885 25.63 -60.96 26.51
CA HIS A 885 25.96 -62.36 26.32
C HIS A 885 26.28 -62.63 24.85
N ILE A 886 27.25 -63.49 24.53
CA ILE A 886 27.73 -63.69 23.15
C ILE A 886 26.66 -64.28 22.21
N ASP A 887 25.78 -65.14 22.71
CA ASP A 887 24.67 -65.75 21.95
C ASP A 887 23.41 -64.86 21.81
N SER A 888 23.45 -63.63 22.32
CA SER A 888 22.33 -62.70 22.26
C SER A 888 22.77 -61.38 21.64
N ASP A 889 22.11 -60.96 20.55
CA ASP A 889 22.36 -59.67 19.91
C ASP A 889 21.91 -58.48 20.80
N GLU A 890 21.06 -58.73 21.80
CA GLU A 890 20.53 -57.73 22.72
C GLU A 890 21.42 -57.58 23.96
N VAL A 891 22.09 -56.43 24.08
CA VAL A 891 22.72 -56.00 25.33
C VAL A 891 21.66 -55.25 26.15
N ASN A 892 21.41 -55.71 27.37
CA ASN A 892 20.54 -55.00 28.28
C ASN A 892 21.32 -53.87 28.96
N VAL A 893 20.89 -52.62 28.76
CA VAL A 893 21.56 -51.42 29.27
C VAL A 893 20.65 -50.62 30.20
N LEU A 894 21.24 -49.76 31.03
CA LEU A 894 20.58 -48.88 32.01
C LEU A 894 19.66 -49.61 33.00
N GLN A 895 20.08 -50.78 33.47
CA GLN A 895 19.25 -51.61 34.35
C GLN A 895 19.22 -51.10 35.80
N SER A 896 20.23 -50.34 36.22
CA SER A 896 20.46 -49.88 37.60
C SER A 896 20.20 -50.96 38.67
N LEU A 897 20.62 -52.20 38.38
CA LEU A 897 20.39 -53.33 39.27
C LEU A 897 21.42 -53.34 40.39
N SER A 898 20.94 -53.50 41.63
CA SER A 898 21.84 -53.69 42.77
C SER A 898 22.56 -55.03 42.67
N ILE A 899 23.88 -55.00 42.81
CA ILE A 899 24.76 -56.17 42.88
C ILE A 899 24.27 -57.15 43.95
N GLU A 900 23.61 -56.66 45.01
CA GLU A 900 23.16 -57.50 46.11
C GLU A 900 22.15 -58.58 45.70
N THR A 901 21.40 -58.31 44.64
CA THR A 901 20.28 -59.13 44.17
C THR A 901 20.63 -60.02 42.97
N GLN A 902 21.81 -59.84 42.37
CA GLN A 902 22.17 -60.50 41.11
C GLN A 902 23.18 -61.65 41.31
N PRO A 903 23.12 -62.70 40.47
CA PRO A 903 24.05 -63.81 40.52
C PRO A 903 25.37 -63.39 39.84
N ILE A 904 26.28 -62.79 40.60
CA ILE A 904 27.64 -62.41 40.15
C ILE A 904 28.65 -62.63 41.29
N ALA A 905 29.95 -62.81 40.98
CA ALA A 905 31.00 -63.06 41.98
C ALA A 905 31.36 -61.78 42.77
N LYS A 906 30.54 -61.45 43.77
CA LYS A 906 30.66 -60.24 44.60
C LYS A 906 32.04 -60.08 45.25
N THR A 907 32.65 -61.17 45.69
CA THR A 907 33.96 -61.13 46.37
C THR A 907 35.07 -60.63 45.44
N ILE A 908 34.96 -60.91 44.13
CA ILE A 908 35.92 -60.44 43.12
C ILE A 908 35.68 -58.95 42.84
N ILE A 909 34.43 -58.53 42.67
CA ILE A 909 34.07 -57.13 42.38
C ILE A 909 34.55 -56.20 43.51
N HIS A 910 34.24 -56.52 44.77
CA HIS A 910 34.70 -55.73 45.91
C HIS A 910 36.21 -55.82 46.16
N TYR A 911 36.89 -56.85 45.65
CA TYR A 911 38.34 -56.88 45.68
C TYR A 911 38.90 -55.85 44.70
N VAL A 912 38.46 -55.88 43.43
CA VAL A 912 38.90 -54.96 42.37
C VAL A 912 38.53 -53.51 42.68
N GLU A 913 37.35 -53.27 43.26
CA GLU A 913 36.92 -51.95 43.73
C GLU A 913 37.90 -51.33 44.74
N ARG A 914 38.40 -52.14 45.69
CA ARG A 914 39.28 -51.68 46.77
C ARG A 914 40.75 -51.66 46.40
N SER A 915 41.22 -52.62 45.62
CA SER A 915 42.63 -52.73 45.22
C SER A 915 42.95 -51.92 43.97
N GLN A 916 41.96 -51.62 43.13
CA GLN A 916 42.14 -51.10 41.76
C GLN A 916 43.06 -51.96 40.88
N GLU A 917 43.28 -53.22 41.24
CA GLU A 917 44.06 -54.19 40.47
C GLU A 917 43.12 -55.16 39.74
N HIS A 918 43.45 -55.51 38.50
CA HIS A 918 42.69 -56.48 37.72
C HIS A 918 42.87 -57.90 38.27
N VAL A 919 41.80 -58.70 38.24
CA VAL A 919 41.81 -60.11 38.62
C VAL A 919 41.58 -60.97 37.38
N VAL A 920 42.53 -61.85 37.07
CA VAL A 920 42.42 -62.85 36.00
C VAL A 920 42.48 -64.23 36.62
N LEU A 921 41.45 -65.04 36.42
CA LEU A 921 41.41 -66.43 36.82
C LEU A 921 41.35 -67.30 35.57
N ASN A 922 42.42 -68.04 35.28
CA ASN A 922 42.48 -68.95 34.14
C ASN A 922 41.67 -70.22 34.40
N HIS A 923 41.58 -70.63 35.68
CA HIS A 923 40.64 -71.64 36.13
C HIS A 923 39.91 -71.25 37.42
N ALA A 924 38.78 -70.55 37.32
CA ALA A 924 38.12 -69.90 38.47
C ALA A 924 37.66 -70.86 39.60
N THR A 925 37.51 -72.16 39.33
CA THR A 925 37.15 -73.17 40.35
C THR A 925 38.33 -73.84 41.03
N GLN A 926 39.55 -73.70 40.50
CA GLN A 926 40.77 -74.37 41.01
C GLN A 926 41.87 -73.38 41.41
N GLU A 927 41.79 -72.14 40.95
CA GLU A 927 42.87 -71.15 41.05
C GLU A 927 42.46 -69.95 41.92
N GLY A 928 43.34 -69.58 42.86
CA GLY A 928 43.23 -68.33 43.62
C GLY A 928 42.36 -68.35 44.88
N GLN A 929 42.35 -67.21 45.57
CA GLN A 929 41.64 -66.99 46.85
C GLN A 929 40.11 -66.90 46.72
N PHE A 930 39.59 -66.82 45.49
CA PHE A 930 38.18 -66.59 45.19
C PHE A 930 37.36 -67.87 44.95
N THR A 931 37.99 -69.05 44.96
CA THR A 931 37.34 -70.37 44.81
C THR A 931 36.27 -70.68 45.86
N ARG A 932 36.25 -69.93 46.97
CA ARG A 932 35.26 -70.06 48.05
C ARG A 932 34.01 -69.21 47.84
N ASP A 933 33.99 -68.32 46.85
CA ASP A 933 32.86 -67.44 46.55
C ASP A 933 31.59 -68.27 46.25
N PRO A 934 30.42 -67.93 46.84
CA PRO A 934 29.17 -68.67 46.64
C PRO A 934 28.74 -68.78 45.17
N TYR A 935 29.01 -67.74 44.37
CA TYR A 935 28.67 -67.72 42.95
C TYR A 935 29.60 -68.66 42.15
N ILE A 936 30.91 -68.62 42.41
CA ILE A 936 31.88 -69.50 41.74
C ILE A 936 31.60 -70.98 42.03
N LYS A 937 31.19 -71.33 43.26
CA LYS A 937 30.80 -72.70 43.60
C LYS A 937 29.55 -73.18 42.87
N LYS A 938 28.58 -72.27 42.67
CA LYS A 938 27.27 -72.57 42.09
C LYS A 938 27.32 -72.62 40.57
N GLN A 939 27.89 -71.59 39.93
CA GLN A 939 27.91 -71.44 38.46
C GLN A 939 29.17 -72.00 37.78
N ARG A 940 30.25 -72.22 38.54
CA ARG A 940 31.49 -72.85 38.07
C ARG A 940 32.04 -72.29 36.74
N PRO A 941 32.23 -70.97 36.62
CA PRO A 941 32.84 -70.41 35.42
C PRO A 941 34.25 -70.97 35.21
N LYS A 942 34.67 -71.14 33.94
CA LYS A 942 36.00 -71.69 33.64
C LYS A 942 37.06 -70.61 33.73
N SER A 943 36.85 -69.45 33.11
CA SER A 943 37.74 -68.28 33.21
C SER A 943 36.95 -67.05 33.65
N VAL A 944 37.56 -66.18 34.46
CA VAL A 944 36.96 -64.91 34.92
C VAL A 944 37.98 -63.78 34.79
N LEU A 945 37.55 -62.63 34.28
CA LEU A 945 38.31 -61.38 34.26
C LEU A 945 37.48 -60.27 34.90
N CYS A 946 38.05 -59.58 35.88
CA CYS A 946 37.45 -58.38 36.46
C CYS A 946 38.47 -57.24 36.46
N ALA A 947 38.11 -56.10 35.87
CA ALA A 947 38.99 -54.96 35.67
C ALA A 947 38.31 -53.64 36.05
N PRO A 948 39.02 -52.70 36.70
CA PRO A 948 38.48 -51.38 36.98
C PRO A 948 38.56 -50.47 35.73
N LEU A 949 37.54 -49.65 35.54
CA LEU A 949 37.55 -48.54 34.58
C LEU A 949 38.07 -47.29 35.30
N LEU A 950 39.25 -46.83 34.90
CA LEU A 950 39.94 -45.72 35.54
C LEU A 950 39.94 -44.50 34.63
N ASN A 951 39.51 -43.34 35.15
CA ASN A 951 39.77 -42.04 34.55
C ASN A 951 40.50 -41.14 35.54
N GLN A 952 41.65 -40.58 35.15
CA GLN A 952 42.49 -39.71 36.00
C GLN A 952 42.74 -40.27 37.42
N GLY A 953 42.96 -41.58 37.54
CA GLY A 953 43.22 -42.26 38.81
C GLY A 953 41.98 -42.57 39.67
N HIS A 954 40.77 -42.21 39.23
CA HIS A 954 39.51 -42.51 39.91
C HIS A 954 38.75 -43.62 39.18
N THR A 955 38.14 -44.53 39.92
CA THR A 955 37.33 -45.63 39.35
C THR A 955 35.94 -45.09 38.96
N THR A 956 35.67 -45.01 37.66
CA THR A 956 34.35 -44.63 37.12
C THR A 956 33.40 -45.83 37.04
N GLY A 957 33.94 -47.04 36.98
CA GLY A 957 33.17 -48.28 36.95
C GLY A 957 34.02 -49.55 37.04
N ILE A 958 33.38 -50.71 36.99
CA ILE A 958 34.03 -52.03 37.00
C ILE A 958 33.47 -52.86 35.86
N LEU A 959 34.35 -53.50 35.11
CA LEU A 959 34.02 -54.44 34.05
C LEU A 959 34.28 -55.87 34.53
N TYR A 960 33.28 -56.75 34.40
CA TYR A 960 33.36 -58.15 34.81
C TYR A 960 32.97 -59.06 33.65
N LEU A 961 33.83 -60.02 33.32
CA LEU A 961 33.72 -60.90 32.15
C LEU A 961 33.92 -62.36 32.55
N GLU A 962 33.11 -63.25 31.96
CA GLU A 962 33.16 -64.70 32.21
C GLU A 962 33.23 -65.48 30.90
N ASN A 963 33.91 -66.63 30.94
CA ASN A 963 33.87 -67.62 29.87
C ASN A 963 33.71 -69.02 30.47
N ASN A 964 32.66 -69.75 30.06
CA ASN A 964 32.34 -71.07 30.59
C ASN A 964 32.82 -72.22 29.68
N LEU A 965 33.29 -71.90 28.47
CA LEU A 965 33.71 -72.88 27.47
C LEU A 965 35.18 -73.26 27.60
N THR A 966 36.06 -72.31 27.91
CA THR A 966 37.52 -72.51 27.88
C THR A 966 38.24 -71.99 29.13
N THR A 967 39.22 -72.73 29.63
CA THR A 967 40.17 -72.27 30.66
C THR A 967 41.29 -71.45 30.03
N GLY A 968 41.68 -70.34 30.65
CA GLY A 968 42.69 -69.42 30.11
C GLY A 968 42.20 -68.59 28.92
N ALA A 969 40.91 -68.25 28.87
CA ALA A 969 40.32 -67.47 27.77
C ALA A 969 40.88 -66.02 27.66
N PHE A 970 41.40 -65.49 28.78
CA PHE A 970 41.93 -64.13 28.90
C PHE A 970 43.47 -64.16 28.93
N THR A 971 44.09 -64.12 27.75
CA THR A 971 45.56 -64.12 27.61
C THR A 971 46.17 -62.74 27.93
N PRO A 972 47.49 -62.65 28.23
CA PRO A 972 48.17 -61.37 28.44
C PRO A 972 47.98 -60.37 27.29
N ASP A 973 48.08 -60.83 26.04
CA ASP A 973 47.91 -59.96 24.85
C ASP A 973 46.50 -59.36 24.76
N ARG A 974 45.46 -60.13 25.13
CA ARG A 974 44.07 -59.64 25.18
C ARG A 974 43.83 -58.69 26.35
N LEU A 975 44.57 -58.86 27.43
CA LEU A 975 44.50 -57.98 28.60
C LEU A 975 45.03 -56.58 28.28
N GLU A 976 46.14 -56.48 27.53
CA GLU A 976 46.69 -55.19 27.08
C GLU A 976 45.69 -54.42 26.20
N VAL A 977 45.02 -55.12 25.27
CA VAL A 977 43.97 -54.53 24.42
C VAL A 977 42.79 -54.03 25.26
N LEU A 978 42.34 -54.81 26.24
CA LEU A 978 41.26 -54.43 27.15
C LEU A 978 41.62 -53.23 28.02
N GLN A 979 42.89 -53.07 28.43
CA GLN A 979 43.33 -51.91 29.20
C GLN A 979 43.23 -50.62 28.40
N VAL A 980 43.63 -50.64 27.12
CA VAL A 980 43.50 -49.47 26.23
C VAL A 980 42.03 -49.11 26.04
N LEU A 981 41.17 -50.09 25.76
CA LEU A 981 39.73 -49.87 25.62
C LEU A 981 39.10 -49.34 26.92
N SER A 982 39.47 -49.91 28.07
CA SER A 982 38.92 -49.52 29.38
C SER A 982 39.17 -48.05 29.71
N SER A 983 40.34 -47.51 29.36
CA SER A 983 40.67 -46.08 29.58
C SER A 983 39.80 -45.14 28.73
N GLN A 984 39.57 -45.47 27.45
CA GLN A 984 38.72 -44.69 26.57
C GLN A 984 37.24 -44.81 26.94
N LEU A 985 36.81 -45.99 27.37
CA LEU A 985 35.44 -46.24 27.83
C LEU A 985 35.12 -45.43 29.08
N ALA A 986 36.05 -45.31 30.02
CA ALA A 986 35.90 -44.46 31.20
C ALA A 986 35.64 -42.98 30.83
N ILE A 987 36.35 -42.45 29.82
CA ILE A 987 36.21 -41.06 29.33
C ILE A 987 34.87 -40.86 28.61
N SER A 988 34.48 -41.76 27.72
CA SER A 988 33.21 -41.64 26.98
C SER A 988 31.99 -41.70 27.89
N ILE A 989 32.01 -42.54 28.93
CA ILE A 989 30.91 -42.69 29.88
C ILE A 989 30.72 -41.40 30.69
N GLU A 990 31.82 -40.77 31.14
CA GLU A 990 31.78 -39.51 31.87
C GLU A 990 31.21 -38.37 31.01
N ASN A 991 31.64 -38.29 29.74
CA ASN A 991 31.10 -37.31 28.79
C ASN A 991 29.59 -37.51 28.57
N ALA A 992 29.13 -38.74 28.34
CA ALA A 992 27.71 -39.02 28.13
C ALA A 992 26.84 -38.69 29.37
N LEU A 993 27.37 -38.89 30.59
CA LEU A 993 26.69 -38.52 31.84
C LEU A 993 26.59 -36.99 32.02
N LEU A 994 27.62 -36.24 31.63
CA LEU A 994 27.62 -34.77 31.62
C LEU A 994 26.57 -34.21 30.65
N TYR A 995 26.49 -34.74 29.42
CA TYR A 995 25.52 -34.30 28.42
C TYR A 995 24.07 -34.55 28.85
N ARG A 996 23.77 -35.75 29.38
CA ARG A 996 22.43 -36.08 29.90
C ARG A 996 21.95 -35.08 30.95
N THR A 997 22.85 -34.63 31.82
CA THR A 997 22.54 -33.65 32.88
C THR A 997 22.27 -32.25 32.32
N LEU A 998 22.90 -31.88 31.21
CA LEU A 998 22.72 -30.60 30.55
C LEU A 998 21.42 -30.56 29.74
N GLU A 999 21.15 -31.62 28.98
CA GLU A 999 19.93 -31.80 28.17
C GLU A 999 18.68 -31.75 29.07
N GLN A 1000 18.70 -32.45 30.20
CA GLN A 1000 17.60 -32.47 31.16
C GLN A 1000 17.29 -31.06 31.73
N LYS A 1001 18.31 -30.22 31.94
CA LYS A 1001 18.11 -28.82 32.37
C LYS A 1001 17.59 -27.91 31.26
N VAL A 1002 18.00 -28.14 30.02
CA VAL A 1002 17.52 -27.40 28.85
C VAL A 1002 16.06 -27.77 28.57
N ASP A 1003 15.71 -29.05 28.64
CA ASP A 1003 14.34 -29.53 28.44
C ASP A 1003 13.38 -28.99 29.50
N GLU A 1004 13.78 -29.02 30.79
CA GLU A 1004 12.98 -28.44 31.87
C GLU A 1004 12.71 -26.94 31.66
N ARG A 1005 13.71 -26.19 31.18
CA ARG A 1005 13.57 -24.75 30.96
C ARG A 1005 12.80 -24.42 29.69
N THR A 1006 12.98 -25.22 28.64
CA THR A 1006 12.28 -25.09 27.36
C THR A 1006 10.80 -25.46 27.51
N ALA A 1007 10.47 -26.48 28.31
CA ALA A 1007 9.09 -26.84 28.62
C ALA A 1007 8.37 -25.73 29.43
N GLN A 1008 9.05 -25.11 30.40
CA GLN A 1008 8.48 -23.99 31.17
C GLN A 1008 8.20 -22.76 30.30
N LEU A 1009 9.10 -22.45 29.36
CA LEU A 1009 8.93 -21.34 28.42
C LEU A 1009 7.87 -21.64 27.35
N ALA A 1010 7.81 -22.87 26.84
CA ALA A 1010 6.81 -23.28 25.87
C ALA A 1010 5.39 -23.26 26.47
N GLU A 1011 5.24 -23.68 27.72
CA GLU A 1011 3.93 -23.64 28.41
C GLU A 1011 3.48 -22.20 28.68
N ALA A 1012 4.37 -21.34 29.19
CA ALA A 1012 4.07 -19.93 29.40
C ALA A 1012 3.74 -19.20 28.09
N ASN A 1013 4.47 -19.48 27.01
CA ASN A 1013 4.19 -18.91 25.70
C ASN A 1013 2.87 -19.43 25.15
N LYS A 1014 2.57 -20.72 25.27
CA LYS A 1014 1.29 -21.30 24.82
C LYS A 1014 0.11 -20.70 25.57
N GLU A 1015 0.26 -20.46 26.88
CA GLU A 1015 -0.76 -19.80 27.70
C GLU A 1015 -0.97 -18.34 27.25
N ILE A 1016 0.10 -17.58 27.00
CA ILE A 1016 0.03 -16.20 26.49
C ILE A 1016 -0.59 -16.15 25.08
N THR A 1017 -0.19 -17.05 24.17
CA THR A 1017 -0.73 -17.08 22.81
C THR A 1017 -2.21 -17.47 22.81
N GLY A 1018 -2.60 -18.43 23.65
CA GLY A 1018 -4.01 -18.82 23.83
C GLY A 1018 -4.85 -17.68 24.40
N LEU A 1019 -4.34 -16.96 25.41
CA LEU A 1019 -5.01 -15.78 25.96
C LEU A 1019 -5.15 -14.66 24.93
N ASN A 1020 -4.10 -14.40 24.13
CA ASN A 1020 -4.14 -13.37 23.09
C ASN A 1020 -5.09 -13.71 21.94
N GLU A 1021 -5.18 -14.98 21.55
CA GLU A 1021 -6.11 -15.43 20.51
C GLU A 1021 -7.57 -15.31 21.00
N GLN A 1022 -7.83 -15.69 22.26
CA GLN A 1022 -9.14 -15.44 22.90
C GLN A 1022 -9.48 -13.96 22.97
N LEU A 1023 -8.54 -13.10 23.37
CA LEU A 1023 -8.74 -11.64 23.42
C LEU A 1023 -9.00 -11.05 22.03
N LYS A 1024 -8.39 -11.61 20.99
CA LYS A 1024 -8.58 -11.18 19.60
C LYS A 1024 -9.95 -11.63 19.07
N GLU A 1025 -10.37 -12.86 19.33
CA GLU A 1025 -11.70 -13.35 18.99
C GLU A 1025 -12.80 -12.58 19.73
N GLU A 1026 -12.59 -12.27 21.02
CA GLU A 1026 -13.52 -11.51 21.83
C GLU A 1026 -13.64 -10.06 21.33
N ASN A 1027 -12.53 -9.42 20.96
CA ASN A 1027 -12.54 -8.09 20.33
C ASN A 1027 -13.22 -8.08 18.96
N LEU A 1028 -12.97 -9.09 18.12
CA LEU A 1028 -13.62 -9.22 16.80
C LEU A 1028 -15.13 -9.43 16.96
N ARG A 1029 -15.54 -10.26 17.91
CA ARG A 1029 -16.95 -10.48 18.22
C ARG A 1029 -17.62 -9.22 18.77
N MET A 1030 -16.96 -8.53 19.70
CA MET A 1030 -17.46 -7.28 20.27
C MET A 1030 -17.62 -6.21 19.19
N SER A 1031 -16.62 -6.05 18.32
CA SER A 1031 -16.70 -5.14 17.17
C SER A 1031 -17.86 -5.47 16.21
N ALA A 1032 -18.09 -6.75 15.93
CA ALA A 1032 -19.23 -7.18 15.11
C ALA A 1032 -20.59 -6.92 15.78
N GLU A 1033 -20.72 -7.13 17.10
CA GLU A 1033 -21.93 -6.81 17.87
C GLU A 1033 -22.20 -5.29 17.94
N LEU A 1034 -21.14 -4.47 18.01
CA LEU A 1034 -21.21 -3.01 17.95
C LEU A 1034 -21.61 -2.50 16.56
N ASP A 1035 -21.08 -3.10 15.48
CA ASP A 1035 -21.45 -2.77 14.10
C ASP A 1035 -22.94 -3.02 13.80
N VAL A 1036 -23.50 -4.10 14.35
CA VAL A 1036 -24.95 -4.37 14.27
C VAL A 1036 -25.73 -3.26 14.97
N SER A 1037 -25.25 -2.79 16.12
CA SER A 1037 -25.92 -1.75 16.91
C SER A 1037 -25.88 -0.38 16.22
N ARG A 1038 -24.75 -0.04 15.58
CA ARG A 1038 -24.63 1.14 14.71
C ARG A 1038 -25.61 1.10 13.54
N ARG A 1039 -25.71 -0.05 12.85
CA ARG A 1039 -26.68 -0.24 11.75
C ARG A 1039 -28.12 -0.10 12.22
N LEU A 1040 -28.46 -0.68 13.39
CA LEU A 1040 -29.78 -0.53 13.99
C LEU A 1040 -30.11 0.94 14.24
N GLN A 1041 -29.15 1.74 14.74
CA GLN A 1041 -29.37 3.18 14.96
C GLN A 1041 -29.58 3.96 13.66
N GLN A 1042 -28.82 3.65 12.61
CA GLN A 1042 -28.99 4.28 11.28
C GLN A 1042 -30.35 3.94 10.65
N MET A 1043 -30.91 2.76 10.93
CA MET A 1043 -32.26 2.38 10.48
C MET A 1043 -33.38 3.14 11.18
N LEU A 1044 -33.09 3.87 12.27
CA LEU A 1044 -34.08 4.68 12.99
C LEU A 1044 -34.22 6.09 12.43
N LEU A 1045 -33.27 6.54 11.61
CA LEU A 1045 -33.35 7.82 10.94
C LEU A 1045 -34.46 7.79 9.88
N PRO A 1046 -35.18 8.91 9.69
CA PRO A 1046 -36.17 9.01 8.63
C PRO A 1046 -35.48 8.83 7.27
N THR A 1047 -36.06 7.99 6.42
CA THR A 1047 -35.52 7.74 5.09
C THR A 1047 -35.78 8.93 4.15
N GLU A 1048 -34.91 9.14 3.15
CA GLU A 1048 -35.13 10.20 2.14
C GLU A 1048 -36.54 10.14 1.53
N LYS A 1049 -37.04 8.92 1.27
CA LYS A 1049 -38.41 8.71 0.75
C LYS A 1049 -39.52 9.16 1.70
N GLU A 1050 -39.31 9.07 3.01
CA GLU A 1050 -40.28 9.55 4.02
C GLU A 1050 -40.23 11.08 4.13
N LEU A 1051 -39.05 11.68 3.98
CA LEU A 1051 -38.85 13.12 3.99
C LEU A 1051 -39.40 13.79 2.72
N GLU A 1052 -39.18 13.20 1.55
CA GLU A 1052 -39.69 13.69 0.26
C GLU A 1052 -41.23 13.72 0.16
N GLN A 1053 -41.94 12.95 1.01
CA GLN A 1053 -43.40 12.93 1.05
C GLN A 1053 -44.00 14.13 1.83
N ILE A 1054 -43.15 14.94 2.45
CA ILE A 1054 -43.56 16.08 3.26
C ILE A 1054 -43.68 17.32 2.37
N ASP A 1055 -44.90 17.60 1.92
CA ASP A 1055 -45.16 18.75 1.05
C ASP A 1055 -44.88 20.09 1.79
N GLY A 1056 -44.05 20.94 1.17
CA GLY A 1056 -43.84 22.33 1.59
C GLY A 1056 -42.70 22.58 2.58
N LEU A 1057 -41.89 21.56 2.91
CA LEU A 1057 -40.66 21.70 3.69
C LEU A 1057 -39.52 20.90 3.04
N ASP A 1058 -38.36 21.53 2.84
CA ASP A 1058 -37.12 20.82 2.51
C ASP A 1058 -36.45 20.34 3.79
N ILE A 1059 -36.33 19.03 3.97
CA ILE A 1059 -35.85 18.42 5.21
C ILE A 1059 -34.66 17.51 4.90
N ALA A 1060 -33.54 17.76 5.57
CA ALA A 1060 -32.35 16.91 5.53
C ALA A 1060 -31.98 16.46 6.95
N GLY A 1061 -31.57 15.20 7.10
CA GLY A 1061 -31.11 14.63 8.37
C GLY A 1061 -29.76 13.95 8.18
N PHE A 1062 -28.81 14.24 9.07
CA PHE A 1062 -27.50 13.60 9.11
C PHE A 1062 -27.14 13.29 10.57
N MET A 1063 -26.60 12.09 10.81
CA MET A 1063 -26.14 11.68 12.14
C MET A 1063 -24.88 10.85 11.97
N GLU A 1064 -23.79 11.33 12.58
CA GLU A 1064 -22.52 10.64 12.65
C GLU A 1064 -22.10 10.58 14.12
N PRO A 1065 -22.10 9.39 14.75
CA PRO A 1065 -21.71 9.27 16.15
C PRO A 1065 -20.20 9.50 16.31
N ALA A 1066 -19.81 10.23 17.35
CA ALA A 1066 -18.39 10.49 17.67
C ALA A 1066 -17.63 9.23 18.14
N GLU A 1067 -18.36 8.23 18.63
CA GLU A 1067 -17.89 6.88 18.98
C GLU A 1067 -18.72 5.80 18.25
N GLU A 1068 -18.67 4.54 18.70
CA GLU A 1068 -19.29 3.40 18.00
C GLU A 1068 -20.83 3.45 17.95
N VAL A 1069 -21.51 4.00 18.97
CA VAL A 1069 -22.97 4.17 19.05
C VAL A 1069 -23.33 5.47 19.81
N GLY A 1070 -24.20 6.30 19.20
CA GLY A 1070 -24.62 7.60 19.77
C GLY A 1070 -25.86 7.49 20.68
N GLY A 1071 -26.07 8.50 21.53
CA GLY A 1071 -27.31 8.66 22.31
C GLY A 1071 -28.38 9.52 21.63
N ASP A 1072 -28.04 10.10 20.49
CA ASP A 1072 -28.89 11.06 19.78
C ASP A 1072 -30.11 10.40 19.13
N TYR A 1073 -31.21 11.15 19.13
CA TYR A 1073 -32.49 10.78 18.53
C TYR A 1073 -32.96 11.88 17.59
N TYR A 1074 -33.14 11.53 16.31
CA TYR A 1074 -33.70 12.40 15.28
C TYR A 1074 -34.84 11.67 14.56
N ASP A 1075 -36.02 12.28 14.46
CA ASP A 1075 -37.17 11.69 13.76
C ASP A 1075 -38.06 12.78 13.16
N VAL A 1076 -38.73 12.43 12.07
CA VAL A 1076 -39.67 13.30 11.37
C VAL A 1076 -40.93 12.48 11.09
N LEU A 1077 -42.03 12.86 11.74
CA LEU A 1077 -43.25 12.07 11.78
C LEU A 1077 -44.43 12.87 11.25
N THR A 1078 -45.23 12.27 10.38
CA THR A 1078 -46.43 12.89 9.81
C THR A 1078 -47.69 12.20 10.32
N ASN A 1079 -48.67 13.00 10.79
CA ASN A 1079 -49.99 12.49 11.15
C ASN A 1079 -51.08 13.53 10.82
N SER A 1080 -52.03 13.17 9.96
CA SER A 1080 -53.24 13.98 9.70
C SER A 1080 -52.95 15.44 9.28
N GLY A 1081 -51.90 15.68 8.47
CA GLY A 1081 -51.50 17.01 8.01
C GLY A 1081 -50.69 17.84 9.01
N ARG A 1082 -50.25 17.21 10.11
CA ARG A 1082 -49.34 17.75 11.13
C ARG A 1082 -47.98 17.06 11.00
N ILE A 1083 -46.90 17.84 11.03
CA ILE A 1083 -45.52 17.34 10.92
C ILE A 1083 -44.84 17.57 12.27
N LEU A 1084 -44.31 16.50 12.87
CA LEU A 1084 -43.60 16.56 14.15
C LEU A 1084 -42.13 16.20 13.93
N PHE A 1085 -41.23 17.12 14.28
CA PHE A 1085 -39.80 16.84 14.40
C PHE A 1085 -39.48 16.51 15.84
N ALA A 1086 -38.76 15.42 16.06
CA ALA A 1086 -38.27 15.02 17.37
C ALA A 1086 -36.74 15.06 17.36
N ILE A 1087 -36.17 15.76 18.34
CA ILE A 1087 -34.72 15.89 18.53
C ILE A 1087 -34.43 15.61 19.99
N GLY A 1088 -33.59 14.64 20.30
CA GLY A 1088 -33.19 14.34 21.67
C GLY A 1088 -31.76 13.85 21.79
N ASP A 1089 -31.23 13.97 23.01
CA ASP A 1089 -29.87 13.54 23.37
C ASP A 1089 -29.93 12.78 24.70
N VAL A 1090 -29.46 11.53 24.68
CA VAL A 1090 -29.32 10.68 25.86
C VAL A 1090 -27.91 10.84 26.42
N THR A 1091 -27.80 11.11 27.72
CA THR A 1091 -26.52 11.38 28.38
C THR A 1091 -25.47 10.28 28.17
N GLY A 1092 -24.35 10.60 27.54
CA GLY A 1092 -23.23 9.67 27.31
C GLY A 1092 -23.46 8.72 26.13
N HIS A 1093 -22.50 7.84 25.86
CA HIS A 1093 -22.43 7.06 24.62
C HIS A 1093 -22.51 5.54 24.87
N GLY A 1094 -22.65 4.74 23.80
CA GLY A 1094 -22.66 3.28 23.84
C GLY A 1094 -24.05 2.63 23.77
N LEU A 1095 -24.10 1.31 23.91
CA LEU A 1095 -25.30 0.49 23.69
C LEU A 1095 -26.49 0.89 24.57
N GLU A 1096 -26.25 1.26 25.82
CA GLU A 1096 -27.30 1.65 26.76
C GLU A 1096 -27.99 2.96 26.34
N SER A 1097 -27.20 3.95 25.89
CA SER A 1097 -27.72 5.22 25.38
C SER A 1097 -28.51 5.01 24.09
N GLY A 1098 -27.95 4.21 23.16
CA GLY A 1098 -28.62 3.86 21.90
C GLY A 1098 -29.96 3.16 22.14
N ALA A 1099 -30.01 2.16 23.03
CA ALA A 1099 -31.25 1.45 23.38
C ALA A 1099 -32.34 2.40 23.92
N LEU A 1100 -31.94 3.36 24.75
CA LEU A 1100 -32.83 4.38 25.32
C LEU A 1100 -33.41 5.29 24.23
N ALA A 1101 -32.60 5.70 23.24
CA ALA A 1101 -33.07 6.44 22.07
C ALA A 1101 -34.12 5.65 21.26
N ILE A 1102 -33.92 4.34 21.03
CA ILE A 1102 -34.91 3.48 20.34
C ILE A 1102 -36.24 3.43 21.11
N MET A 1103 -36.17 3.27 22.43
CA MET A 1103 -37.36 3.22 23.28
C MET A 1103 -38.15 4.53 23.24
N VAL A 1104 -37.45 5.66 23.26
CA VAL A 1104 -38.06 6.99 23.14
C VAL A 1104 -38.76 7.12 21.79
N GLN A 1105 -38.08 6.76 20.70
CA GLN A 1105 -38.68 6.79 19.37
C GLN A 1105 -39.98 5.99 19.28
N SER A 1106 -39.95 4.73 19.74
CA SER A 1106 -41.13 3.86 19.71
C SER A 1106 -42.28 4.45 20.52
N SER A 1107 -41.97 5.05 21.67
CA SER A 1107 -42.94 5.69 22.55
C SER A 1107 -43.55 6.95 21.91
N VAL A 1108 -42.73 7.80 21.27
CA VAL A 1108 -43.16 8.99 20.53
C VAL A 1108 -44.09 8.60 19.39
N ARG A 1109 -43.69 7.62 18.55
CA ARG A 1109 -44.51 7.09 17.46
C ARG A 1109 -45.84 6.51 17.95
N THR A 1110 -45.82 5.80 19.09
CA THR A 1110 -47.04 5.21 19.69
C THR A 1110 -48.02 6.28 20.20
N LEU A 1111 -47.51 7.32 20.86
CA LEU A 1111 -48.35 8.42 21.35
C LEU A 1111 -48.97 9.20 20.18
N LEU A 1112 -48.21 9.42 19.12
CA LEU A 1112 -48.70 10.04 17.88
C LEU A 1112 -49.75 9.19 17.18
N ALA A 1113 -49.54 7.87 17.06
CA ALA A 1113 -50.51 6.96 16.43
C ALA A 1113 -51.86 6.92 17.18
N ASN A 1114 -51.85 7.21 18.49
CA ASN A 1114 -53.05 7.33 19.32
C ASN A 1114 -53.67 8.75 19.31
N ASN A 1115 -53.17 9.65 18.45
CA ASN A 1115 -53.62 11.04 18.33
C ASN A 1115 -53.55 11.84 19.64
N GLU A 1116 -52.60 11.53 20.55
CA GLU A 1116 -52.33 12.41 21.68
C GLU A 1116 -51.58 13.63 21.16
N THR A 1117 -52.21 14.78 21.27
CA THR A 1117 -51.78 16.04 20.64
C THR A 1117 -51.51 17.13 21.67
N ASN A 1118 -51.88 16.90 22.94
CA ASN A 1118 -51.64 17.82 24.03
C ASN A 1118 -50.21 17.64 24.56
N PRO A 1119 -49.34 18.66 24.47
CA PRO A 1119 -47.92 18.51 24.78
C PRO A 1119 -47.66 18.13 26.25
N VAL A 1120 -48.49 18.62 27.19
CA VAL A 1120 -48.34 18.28 28.61
C VAL A 1120 -48.64 16.80 28.86
N LYS A 1121 -49.72 16.28 28.26
CA LYS A 1121 -50.06 14.86 28.37
C LYS A 1121 -49.05 13.97 27.64
N PHE A 1122 -48.61 14.41 26.46
CA PHE A 1122 -47.64 13.70 25.64
C PHE A 1122 -46.33 13.48 26.40
N PHE A 1123 -45.70 14.55 26.88
CA PHE A 1123 -44.45 14.47 27.64
C PHE A 1123 -44.63 13.76 28.99
N SER A 1124 -45.77 13.92 29.66
CA SER A 1124 -46.04 13.21 30.92
C SER A 1124 -46.10 11.70 30.73
N ALA A 1125 -46.80 11.23 29.69
CA ALA A 1125 -46.90 9.82 29.35
C ALA A 1125 -45.55 9.25 28.88
N LEU A 1126 -44.84 10.00 28.02
CA LEU A 1126 -43.51 9.63 27.54
C LEU A 1126 -42.51 9.48 28.69
N ASN A 1127 -42.44 10.49 29.58
CA ASN A 1127 -41.53 10.46 30.73
C ASN A 1127 -41.85 9.31 31.68
N GLN A 1128 -43.13 9.03 31.95
CA GLN A 1128 -43.51 7.86 32.75
C GLN A 1128 -43.08 6.54 32.11
N MET A 1129 -43.22 6.39 30.80
CA MET A 1129 -42.82 5.17 30.08
C MET A 1129 -41.30 4.99 30.12
N VAL A 1130 -40.54 6.04 29.80
CA VAL A 1130 -39.08 6.02 29.81
C VAL A 1130 -38.55 5.78 31.23
N PHE A 1131 -39.08 6.47 32.26
CA PHE A 1131 -38.64 6.33 33.64
C PHE A 1131 -38.73 4.88 34.16
N HIS A 1132 -39.85 4.20 33.92
CA HIS A 1132 -40.01 2.80 34.34
C HIS A 1132 -39.06 1.86 33.60
N ASN A 1133 -38.77 2.12 32.32
CA ASN A 1133 -37.83 1.32 31.54
C ASN A 1133 -36.38 1.54 32.01
N VAL A 1134 -35.98 2.78 32.29
CA VAL A 1134 -34.66 3.13 32.81
C VAL A 1134 -34.43 2.50 34.20
N GLN A 1135 -35.41 2.58 35.09
CA GLN A 1135 -35.38 1.90 36.39
C GLN A 1135 -35.24 0.38 36.24
N ARG A 1136 -35.96 -0.22 35.28
CA ARG A 1136 -35.88 -1.66 35.01
C ARG A 1136 -34.51 -2.08 34.45
N MET A 1137 -33.90 -1.27 33.60
CA MET A 1137 -32.59 -1.55 33.03
C MET A 1137 -31.44 -1.27 34.02
N ASN A 1138 -31.74 -0.63 35.16
CA ASN A 1138 -30.75 -0.22 36.16
C ASN A 1138 -29.64 0.67 35.58
N VAL A 1139 -30.05 1.62 34.72
CA VAL A 1139 -29.13 2.53 34.03
C VAL A 1139 -29.35 3.95 34.56
N GLU A 1140 -28.27 4.67 34.88
CA GLU A 1140 -28.33 6.06 35.36
C GLU A 1140 -28.18 7.06 34.20
N LYS A 1141 -29.13 7.03 33.25
CA LYS A 1141 -29.12 7.87 32.05
C LYS A 1141 -30.34 8.79 32.02
N SER A 1142 -30.14 10.00 31.50
CA SER A 1142 -31.19 11.00 31.29
C SER A 1142 -31.27 11.35 29.80
N LEU A 1143 -32.42 11.85 29.36
CA LEU A 1143 -32.67 12.29 27.99
C LEU A 1143 -33.20 13.73 28.01
N THR A 1144 -32.64 14.58 27.17
CA THR A 1144 -33.27 15.83 26.75
C THR A 1144 -34.03 15.58 25.45
N LEU A 1145 -35.29 16.04 25.35
CA LEU A 1145 -36.11 15.86 24.14
C LEU A 1145 -36.88 17.13 23.81
N ALA A 1146 -36.67 17.64 22.61
CA ALA A 1146 -37.43 18.72 22.00
C ALA A 1146 -38.35 18.15 20.90
N LEU A 1147 -39.61 18.60 20.92
CA LEU A 1147 -40.60 18.28 19.90
C LEU A 1147 -41.03 19.56 19.21
N VAL A 1148 -40.83 19.62 17.91
CA VAL A 1148 -41.17 20.77 17.08
C VAL A 1148 -42.34 20.39 16.19
N ASP A 1149 -43.44 21.10 16.34
CA ASP A 1149 -44.66 20.85 15.61
C ASP A 1149 -44.88 21.85 14.51
N TYR A 1150 -45.16 21.37 13.29
CA TYR A 1150 -45.46 22.21 12.16
C TYR A 1150 -46.85 21.88 11.60
N GLN A 1151 -47.71 22.91 11.58
CA GLN A 1151 -49.05 22.84 11.01
C GLN A 1151 -49.44 24.20 10.43
N GLN A 1152 -49.87 24.24 9.16
CA GLN A 1152 -50.40 25.46 8.51
C GLN A 1152 -49.47 26.70 8.65
N ASN A 1153 -48.17 26.54 8.38
CA ASN A 1153 -47.11 27.56 8.54
C ASN A 1153 -46.92 28.07 9.98
N GLN A 1154 -47.42 27.36 10.99
CA GLN A 1154 -47.16 27.65 12.39
C GLN A 1154 -46.25 26.59 13.01
N LEU A 1155 -45.32 27.06 13.84
CA LEU A 1155 -44.34 26.26 14.55
C LEU A 1155 -44.62 26.30 16.04
N TYR A 1156 -44.77 25.12 16.66
CA TYR A 1156 -44.95 24.98 18.11
C TYR A 1156 -43.82 24.12 18.69
N LEU A 1157 -43.01 24.69 19.57
CA LEU A 1157 -41.97 23.94 20.29
C LEU A 1157 -42.50 23.47 21.65
N SER A 1158 -42.24 22.20 21.99
CA SER A 1158 -42.55 21.59 23.28
C SER A 1158 -41.33 20.82 23.80
N GLY A 1159 -41.16 20.74 25.12
CA GLY A 1159 -39.96 20.13 25.73
C GLY A 1159 -38.72 21.04 25.70
N GLN A 1160 -38.94 22.36 25.68
CA GLN A 1160 -37.87 23.34 25.58
C GLN A 1160 -37.01 23.37 26.86
N HIS A 1161 -35.75 22.97 26.72
CA HIS A 1161 -34.69 23.18 27.72
C HIS A 1161 -33.66 24.23 27.28
N GLU A 1162 -33.67 24.63 26.00
CA GLU A 1162 -32.73 25.57 25.36
C GLU A 1162 -33.49 26.65 24.56
N GLU A 1163 -32.91 27.84 24.35
CA GLU A 1163 -33.55 28.94 23.60
C GLU A 1163 -33.63 28.65 22.09
N MET A 1164 -34.76 28.98 21.46
CA MET A 1164 -34.91 28.85 20.01
C MET A 1164 -34.33 30.09 19.33
N ILE A 1165 -33.38 29.89 18.41
CA ILE A 1165 -32.87 30.95 17.56
C ILE A 1165 -33.61 30.90 16.22
N VAL A 1166 -34.39 31.93 15.91
CA VAL A 1166 -35.05 32.06 14.61
C VAL A 1166 -34.20 32.98 13.73
N VAL A 1167 -33.80 32.50 12.55
CA VAL A 1167 -33.09 33.33 11.56
C VAL A 1167 -34.00 33.55 10.37
N ARG A 1168 -34.36 34.80 10.09
CA ARG A 1168 -35.19 35.19 8.94
C ARG A 1168 -34.43 36.19 8.09
N ASN A 1169 -34.25 35.89 6.80
CA ASN A 1169 -33.51 36.72 5.85
C ASN A 1169 -32.06 37.04 6.30
N GLY A 1170 -31.42 36.13 7.04
CA GLY A 1170 -30.06 36.33 7.57
C GLY A 1170 -29.99 37.20 8.83
N GLU A 1171 -31.12 37.66 9.36
CA GLU A 1171 -31.20 38.35 10.64
C GLU A 1171 -31.75 37.43 11.73
N LEU A 1172 -31.18 37.54 12.93
CA LEU A 1172 -31.52 36.74 14.09
C LEU A 1172 -32.71 37.40 14.81
N GLU A 1173 -33.90 36.81 14.69
CA GLU A 1173 -35.10 37.14 15.45
C GLU A 1173 -34.98 36.45 16.83
N LEU A 1174 -34.53 37.20 17.84
CA LEU A 1174 -34.55 36.77 19.26
C LEU A 1174 -35.93 36.99 19.88
#